data_AF-A0A7J4QU09-F1
#
_entry.id   AF-A0A7J4QU09-F1
#
_cell.length_a   1.000
_cell.length_b   1.000
_cell.length_c   1.000
_cell.angle_alpha   90.00
_cell.angle_beta   90.00
_cell.angle_gamma   90.00
#
_symmetry.space_group_name_H-M   'P 1'
#
loop_
_entity.id
_entity.type
_entity.pdbx_description
1 polymer ?
#
loop_
_entity_poly.entity_id
_entity_poly.type
_entity_poly.pdbx_seq_one_letter_code
_entity_poly.pdbx_strand_id
1 'polypeptide(L)'
;MSANEARGKIRGHNPLIGVDVARLEAEMVAYHQWLDERADEAYIIAEEARKKGYDHKEYVEIPRAADLAGRTEKLLIEYLEGYEVADDIRLLLAEHDRETTSIMMAQSVARGFRERGYDLVTAIDVGLRVGLAVLTEAVLVAPLEGISEVRLLNNIDGSQFVSVHFAGPIRAAGGTAQALAVLIADMIRRELNIGHYQPTDPEVERVKEEFGLYRGNLQYRPSPAEIDEIVRACPIMINGESTERIECAGYGRVRNIDEPRIRGGVLLVIGEGMCLKAPKIQKHTERLSVPGWDFISKFAERGKEKETEGKGQVFKSRKVPTISKFMKDIIAGRPVFGAPLEAGGFRLRYGRARPSGLAAASTNTASMLAMDDFITIGTQMKIERPGKACAITPSDHTEGPWVALKDGRFLRLDDAPSFAAIRSKVGSIWDNGELVIGYGEFMENNKNLVPAGYCDDWWASDLIEEIPNEKEVVNLLTMLGLSRSDAPEGAPGIHPEDAEDPGDQFHVRRHWHEFLRHQRPTWEQAKAIAVRYKTSLPPPHNPWFLDLPIEWVPGVLTMLEDAVIEQAGTVNSQKIEIEDGLNALPKPESRQLRIIGGVQGWNAEAMDVLRPETIEDVEAYTIPGQELRPIEPIFGGETPEAWTLIQHGMAKGMAMILGLAHHHDGEDLVITSGWPAVLEGFGFSFEGDQPLRIVDARARFEARIEELKQAHLVLSEERKRLDELQRARATVRIAAETDA
;
A
#
# COMPACT_ATOMS: atom_id res chain seq x y z
N MET A 1 20.84 27.66 -27.71
CA MET A 1 19.88 26.62 -27.25
C MET A 1 19.39 27.03 -25.89
N SER A 2 18.07 27.14 -25.72
CA SER A 2 17.46 27.82 -24.57
C SER A 2 17.51 26.96 -23.30
N ALA A 3 17.62 27.61 -22.14
CA ALA A 3 17.67 26.96 -20.82
C ALA A 3 16.44 26.10 -20.46
N ASN A 4 15.39 26.08 -21.30
CA ASN A 4 14.18 25.28 -21.09
C ASN A 4 14.27 23.83 -21.61
N GLU A 5 15.26 23.47 -22.43
CA GLU A 5 15.38 22.10 -22.98
C GLU A 5 16.17 21.14 -22.08
N ALA A 6 16.77 21.62 -20.97
CA ALA A 6 17.56 20.79 -20.05
C ALA A 6 16.74 20.10 -18.94
N ARG A 7 15.45 20.43 -18.78
CA ARG A 7 14.59 19.90 -17.70
C ARG A 7 14.06 18.47 -17.90
N GLY A 8 14.45 17.78 -18.98
CA GLY A 8 13.85 16.51 -19.39
C GLY A 8 14.79 15.29 -19.44
N LYS A 9 16.06 15.39 -19.03
CA LYS A 9 16.89 14.19 -18.82
C LYS A 9 16.72 13.75 -17.37
N ILE A 10 16.14 12.57 -17.18
CA ILE A 10 16.25 11.84 -15.92
C ILE A 10 17.75 11.72 -15.64
N ARG A 11 18.25 12.49 -14.68
CA ARG A 11 19.65 12.47 -14.27
C ARG A 11 19.95 11.07 -13.73
N GLY A 12 21.11 10.52 -14.09
CA GLY A 12 21.44 9.13 -13.82
C GLY A 12 21.79 8.91 -12.35
N HIS A 13 20.78 8.73 -11.49
CA HIS A 13 20.96 8.46 -10.07
C HIS A 13 21.84 7.22 -9.85
N ASN A 14 23.08 7.42 -9.39
CA ASN A 14 23.92 6.31 -8.92
C ASN A 14 23.57 5.98 -7.45
N PRO A 15 22.95 4.84 -7.16
CA PRO A 15 22.53 4.48 -5.81
C PRO A 15 23.68 4.14 -4.84
N LEU A 16 24.91 4.03 -5.35
CA LEU A 16 26.09 3.69 -4.55
C LEU A 16 26.86 4.91 -4.03
N ILE A 17 26.42 6.13 -4.39
CA ILE A 17 27.06 7.36 -3.88
C ILE A 17 26.91 7.42 -2.36
N GLY A 18 28.01 7.73 -1.65
CA GLY A 18 28.05 7.80 -0.19
C GLY A 18 28.06 6.44 0.51
N VAL A 19 28.24 5.35 -0.24
CA VAL A 19 28.37 4.00 0.29
C VAL A 19 29.82 3.54 0.14
N ASP A 20 30.45 3.16 1.26
CA ASP A 20 31.77 2.53 1.27
C ASP A 20 31.65 1.05 0.88
N VAL A 21 31.54 0.82 -0.44
CA VAL A 21 31.33 -0.51 -1.02
C VAL A 21 32.47 -1.46 -0.66
N ALA A 22 33.72 -0.99 -0.71
CA ALA A 22 34.89 -1.83 -0.43
C ALA A 22 34.91 -2.34 1.02
N ARG A 23 34.61 -1.47 2.00
CA ARG A 23 34.49 -1.89 3.40
C ARG A 23 33.33 -2.86 3.58
N LEU A 24 32.16 -2.56 3.01
CA LEU A 24 30.97 -3.41 3.15
C LEU A 24 31.16 -4.80 2.51
N GLU A 25 31.82 -4.88 1.36
CA GLU A 25 32.16 -6.15 0.70
C GLU A 25 33.15 -6.97 1.56
N ALA A 26 34.17 -6.33 2.13
CA ALA A 26 35.11 -6.99 3.03
C ALA A 26 34.42 -7.50 4.32
N GLU A 27 33.55 -6.70 4.92
CA GLU A 27 32.73 -7.08 6.07
C GLU A 27 31.80 -8.26 5.74
N MET A 28 31.17 -8.24 4.55
CA MET A 28 30.30 -9.32 4.08
C MET A 28 31.08 -10.64 3.88
N VAL A 29 32.27 -10.60 3.28
CA VAL A 29 33.12 -11.78 3.09
C VAL A 29 33.55 -12.36 4.43
N ALA A 30 34.01 -11.51 5.36
CA ALA A 30 34.38 -11.96 6.70
C ALA A 30 33.19 -12.58 7.46
N TYR A 31 32.01 -11.98 7.32
CA TYR A 31 30.78 -12.51 7.92
C TYR A 31 30.38 -13.87 7.33
N HIS A 32 30.44 -14.04 6.00
CA HIS A 32 30.15 -15.32 5.35
C HIS A 32 31.14 -16.41 5.76
N GLN A 33 32.45 -16.10 5.79
CA GLN A 33 33.46 -17.04 6.26
C GLN A 33 33.18 -17.49 7.69
N TRP A 34 32.86 -16.53 8.58
CA TRP A 34 32.50 -16.85 9.95
C TRP A 34 31.28 -17.79 10.04
N LEU A 35 30.22 -17.54 9.26
CA LEU A 35 29.05 -18.43 9.22
C LEU A 35 29.40 -19.81 8.68
N ASP A 36 30.22 -19.90 7.64
CA ASP A 36 30.62 -21.16 7.01
C ASP A 36 31.43 -22.04 7.96
N GLU A 37 32.40 -21.45 8.67
CA GLU A 37 33.21 -22.15 9.67
C GLU A 37 32.33 -22.71 10.81
N ARG A 38 31.38 -21.90 11.31
CA ARG A 38 30.45 -22.34 12.37
C ARG A 38 29.47 -23.41 11.89
N ALA A 39 29.04 -23.35 10.63
CA ALA A 39 28.22 -24.39 10.04
C ALA A 39 29.01 -25.70 9.92
N ASP A 40 30.27 -25.66 9.47
CA ASP A 40 31.12 -26.85 9.37
C ASP A 40 31.37 -27.51 10.73
N GLU A 41 31.63 -26.72 11.78
CA GLU A 41 31.70 -27.21 13.17
C GLU A 41 30.44 -28.01 13.55
N ALA A 42 29.25 -27.50 13.21
CA ALA A 42 27.99 -28.17 13.50
C ALA A 42 27.81 -29.47 12.69
N TYR A 43 28.20 -29.48 11.40
CA TYR A 43 28.13 -30.68 10.55
C TYR A 43 29.05 -31.79 11.03
N ILE A 44 30.26 -31.46 11.50
CA ILE A 44 31.20 -32.45 12.06
C ILE A 44 30.55 -33.17 13.25
N ILE A 45 29.94 -32.42 14.17
CA ILE A 45 29.26 -32.99 15.34
C ILE A 45 28.07 -33.87 14.90
N ALA A 46 27.27 -33.39 13.94
CA ALA A 46 26.10 -34.10 13.46
C ALA A 46 26.48 -35.41 12.74
N GLU A 47 27.55 -35.41 11.93
CA GLU A 47 28.08 -36.59 11.24
C GLU A 47 28.60 -37.65 12.23
N GLU A 48 29.34 -37.23 13.27
CA GLU A 48 29.78 -38.13 14.33
C GLU A 48 28.61 -38.77 15.09
N ALA A 49 27.53 -38.02 15.28
CA ALA A 49 26.31 -38.53 15.91
C ALA A 49 25.58 -39.53 15.01
N ARG A 50 25.35 -39.19 13.73
CA ARG A 50 24.63 -40.03 12.76
C ARG A 50 25.31 -41.37 12.50
N LYS A 51 26.65 -41.41 12.49
CA LYS A 51 27.45 -42.64 12.34
C LYS A 51 27.27 -43.65 13.48
N LYS A 52 26.64 -43.29 14.59
CA LYS A 52 26.32 -44.23 15.67
C LYS A 52 25.15 -45.16 15.32
N GLY A 53 24.42 -44.90 14.22
CA GLY A 53 23.36 -45.77 13.71
C GLY A 53 22.08 -45.77 14.57
N TYR A 54 21.85 -44.73 15.37
CA TYR A 54 20.62 -44.59 16.17
C TYR A 54 19.46 -43.92 15.42
N ASP A 55 19.74 -43.31 14.27
CA ASP A 55 18.77 -42.60 13.43
C ASP A 55 18.49 -43.34 12.11
N HIS A 56 17.52 -42.87 11.32
CA HIS A 56 17.08 -43.53 10.08
C HIS A 56 18.18 -43.65 9.01
N LYS A 57 19.09 -42.67 8.97
CA LYS A 57 20.26 -42.62 8.07
C LYS A 57 21.52 -42.42 8.89
N GLU A 58 22.61 -43.03 8.44
CA GLU A 58 23.95 -42.97 9.08
C GLU A 58 24.76 -41.72 8.69
N TYR A 59 24.17 -40.80 7.92
CA TYR A 59 24.75 -39.54 7.47
C TYR A 59 23.77 -38.38 7.71
N VAL A 60 24.25 -37.13 7.63
CA VAL A 60 23.39 -35.95 7.78
C VAL A 60 22.48 -35.79 6.57
N GLU A 61 21.17 -35.79 6.83
CA GLU A 61 20.13 -35.79 5.77
C GLU A 61 19.85 -34.40 5.17
N ILE A 62 20.34 -33.32 5.79
CA ILE A 62 20.19 -31.95 5.28
C ILE A 62 21.50 -31.57 4.59
N PRO A 63 21.55 -31.45 3.26
CA PRO A 63 22.79 -31.15 2.57
C PRO A 63 23.05 -29.63 2.49
N ARG A 64 24.32 -29.21 2.63
CA ARG A 64 24.72 -27.79 2.42
C ARG A 64 24.65 -27.41 0.94
N ALA A 65 24.22 -26.21 0.61
CA ALA A 65 24.35 -25.66 -0.74
C ALA A 65 24.79 -24.19 -0.66
N ALA A 66 25.75 -23.79 -1.50
CA ALA A 66 26.27 -22.42 -1.50
C ALA A 66 25.35 -21.44 -2.22
N ASP A 67 24.65 -21.89 -3.26
CA ASP A 67 23.87 -21.04 -4.15
C ASP A 67 22.61 -21.74 -4.66
N LEU A 68 21.80 -21.01 -5.44
CA LEU A 68 20.57 -21.52 -6.07
C LEU A 68 20.84 -22.76 -6.93
N ALA A 69 21.92 -22.74 -7.70
CA ALA A 69 22.31 -23.82 -8.59
C ALA A 69 22.55 -25.12 -7.79
N GLY A 70 23.39 -25.04 -6.75
CA GLY A 70 23.66 -26.17 -5.86
C GLY A 70 22.44 -26.61 -5.06
N ARG A 71 21.54 -25.69 -4.66
CA ARG A 71 20.27 -26.05 -4.02
C ARG A 71 19.38 -26.84 -4.97
N THR A 72 19.27 -26.40 -6.22
CA THR A 72 18.41 -27.05 -7.24
C THR A 72 18.89 -28.47 -7.52
N GLU A 73 20.19 -28.64 -7.73
CA GLU A 73 20.79 -29.96 -7.96
C GLU A 73 20.59 -30.88 -6.75
N LYS A 74 20.87 -30.37 -5.53
CA LYS A 74 20.73 -31.13 -4.28
C LYS A 74 19.29 -31.49 -3.94
N LEU A 75 18.34 -30.61 -4.26
CA LEU A 75 16.92 -30.83 -4.06
C LEU A 75 16.39 -31.96 -4.96
N LEU A 76 16.92 -32.07 -6.18
CA LEU A 76 16.43 -32.98 -7.22
C LEU A 76 17.36 -34.17 -7.47
N ILE A 77 18.26 -34.51 -6.53
CA ILE A 77 19.25 -35.60 -6.68
C ILE A 77 18.60 -36.90 -7.16
N GLU A 78 17.46 -37.27 -6.58
CA GLU A 78 16.75 -38.52 -6.90
C GLU A 78 16.15 -38.52 -8.32
N TYR A 79 15.85 -37.34 -8.88
CA TYR A 79 15.27 -37.19 -10.22
C TYR A 79 16.34 -36.97 -11.30
N LEU A 80 17.48 -36.40 -10.94
CA LEU A 80 18.53 -36.04 -11.90
C LEU A 80 19.38 -37.26 -12.30
N GLU A 81 19.42 -38.34 -11.52
CA GLU A 81 20.22 -39.55 -11.79
C GLU A 81 21.70 -39.24 -12.17
N GLY A 82 22.30 -38.24 -11.53
CA GLY A 82 23.68 -37.79 -11.83
C GLY A 82 23.79 -36.85 -13.04
N TYR A 83 22.70 -36.30 -13.55
CA TYR A 83 22.71 -35.19 -14.49
C TYR A 83 23.07 -33.89 -13.77
N GLU A 84 24.27 -33.39 -14.03
CA GLU A 84 24.76 -32.13 -13.47
C GLU A 84 24.02 -30.95 -14.10
N VAL A 85 23.35 -30.15 -13.26
CA VAL A 85 22.59 -28.95 -13.71
C VAL A 85 23.12 -27.65 -13.11
N ALA A 86 23.95 -27.71 -12.06
CA ALA A 86 24.32 -26.51 -11.33
C ALA A 86 25.17 -25.53 -12.15
N ASP A 87 26.16 -26.01 -12.90
CA ASP A 87 27.02 -25.13 -13.70
C ASP A 87 26.27 -24.47 -14.86
N ASP A 88 25.38 -25.20 -15.52
CA ASP A 88 24.51 -24.67 -16.57
C ASP A 88 23.57 -23.58 -16.02
N ILE A 89 23.01 -23.79 -14.82
CA ILE A 89 22.18 -22.78 -14.14
C ILE A 89 23.00 -21.52 -13.84
N ARG A 90 24.25 -21.65 -13.36
CA ARG A 90 25.12 -20.50 -13.07
C ARG A 90 25.43 -19.69 -14.33
N LEU A 91 25.74 -20.38 -15.43
CA LEU A 91 26.02 -19.74 -16.72
C LEU A 91 24.81 -18.96 -17.23
N LEU A 92 23.61 -19.57 -17.19
CA LEU A 92 22.39 -18.90 -17.66
C LEU A 92 21.96 -17.74 -16.77
N LEU A 93 22.10 -17.85 -15.44
CA LEU A 93 21.78 -16.76 -14.49
C LEU A 93 22.70 -15.54 -14.63
N ALA A 94 23.90 -15.70 -15.17
CA ALA A 94 24.80 -14.59 -15.43
C ALA A 94 24.34 -13.71 -16.61
N GLU A 95 23.59 -14.29 -17.56
CA GLU A 95 23.15 -13.62 -18.79
C GLU A 95 21.65 -13.27 -18.79
N HIS A 96 20.84 -14.03 -18.04
CA HIS A 96 19.39 -13.94 -18.07
C HIS A 96 18.78 -13.81 -16.67
N ASP A 97 17.58 -13.25 -16.59
CA ASP A 97 16.82 -13.23 -15.34
C ASP A 97 16.34 -14.64 -14.97
N ARG A 98 15.95 -14.80 -13.70
CA ARG A 98 15.58 -16.11 -13.14
C ARG A 98 14.44 -16.77 -13.90
N GLU A 99 13.41 -16.02 -14.28
CA GLU A 99 12.24 -16.55 -14.98
C GLU A 99 12.63 -17.09 -16.36
N THR A 100 13.44 -16.36 -17.13
CA THR A 100 13.93 -16.81 -18.44
C THR A 100 14.85 -18.01 -18.28
N THR A 101 15.77 -17.96 -17.31
CA THR A 101 16.67 -19.07 -16.97
C THR A 101 15.90 -20.34 -16.62
N SER A 102 14.81 -20.22 -15.86
CA SER A 102 13.99 -21.37 -15.47
C SER A 102 13.39 -22.11 -16.67
N ILE A 103 12.94 -21.38 -17.69
CA ILE A 103 12.34 -21.95 -18.90
C ILE A 103 13.42 -22.57 -19.79
N MET A 104 14.53 -21.85 -20.01
CA MET A 104 15.64 -22.34 -20.83
C MET A 104 16.28 -23.59 -20.23
N MET A 105 16.51 -23.60 -18.91
CA MET A 105 17.05 -24.76 -18.22
C MET A 105 16.09 -25.95 -18.31
N ALA A 106 14.78 -25.73 -18.12
CA ALA A 106 13.79 -26.79 -18.24
C ALA A 106 13.79 -27.44 -19.64
N GLN A 107 13.88 -26.65 -20.70
CA GLN A 107 13.99 -27.15 -22.08
C GLN A 107 15.32 -27.88 -22.32
N SER A 108 16.42 -27.32 -21.84
CA SER A 108 17.77 -27.90 -21.97
C SER A 108 17.85 -29.26 -21.28
N VAL A 109 17.39 -29.36 -20.03
CA VAL A 109 17.37 -30.63 -19.27
C VAL A 109 16.47 -31.66 -19.95
N ALA A 110 15.25 -31.27 -20.36
CA ALA A 110 14.35 -32.19 -21.04
C ALA A 110 14.95 -32.74 -22.36
N ARG A 111 15.67 -31.89 -23.12
CA ARG A 111 16.40 -32.30 -24.32
C ARG A 111 17.60 -33.20 -23.97
N GLY A 112 18.37 -32.86 -22.95
CA GLY A 112 19.52 -33.66 -22.50
C GLY A 112 19.11 -35.06 -22.01
N PHE A 113 18.00 -35.18 -21.28
CA PHE A 113 17.45 -36.48 -20.87
C PHE A 113 16.99 -37.31 -22.07
N ARG A 114 16.41 -36.66 -23.08
CA ARG A 114 16.07 -37.30 -24.36
C ARG A 114 17.30 -37.88 -25.05
N GLU A 115 18.37 -37.09 -25.14
CA GLU A 115 19.63 -37.50 -25.79
C GLU A 115 20.32 -38.64 -25.04
N ARG A 116 20.16 -38.72 -23.71
CA ARG A 116 20.63 -39.83 -22.87
C ARG A 116 19.78 -41.10 -22.96
N GLY A 117 18.66 -41.08 -23.70
CA GLY A 117 17.83 -42.26 -23.98
C GLY A 117 16.66 -42.49 -23.03
N TYR A 118 16.32 -41.54 -22.16
CA TYR A 118 15.14 -41.63 -21.28
C TYR A 118 13.82 -41.45 -22.06
N ASP A 119 12.72 -41.98 -21.54
CA ASP A 119 11.38 -41.91 -22.15
C ASP A 119 10.76 -40.50 -22.09
N LEU A 120 9.71 -40.23 -22.89
CA LEU A 120 9.03 -38.92 -23.00
C LEU A 120 8.63 -38.37 -21.63
N VAL A 121 8.03 -39.21 -20.80
CA VAL A 121 7.45 -38.78 -19.53
C VAL A 121 8.55 -38.36 -18.57
N THR A 122 9.58 -39.18 -18.39
CA THR A 122 10.70 -38.87 -17.49
C THR A 122 11.42 -37.58 -17.88
N ALA A 123 11.68 -37.37 -19.17
CA ALA A 123 12.34 -36.14 -19.61
C ALA A 123 11.52 -34.87 -19.34
N ILE A 124 10.19 -34.95 -19.49
CA ILE A 124 9.30 -33.82 -19.21
C ILE A 124 9.19 -33.58 -17.71
N ASP A 125 9.03 -34.63 -16.91
CA ASP A 125 8.93 -34.53 -15.45
C ASP A 125 10.18 -33.89 -14.85
N VAL A 126 11.38 -34.40 -15.19
CA VAL A 126 12.63 -33.85 -14.68
C VAL A 126 12.86 -32.40 -15.15
N GLY A 127 12.62 -32.11 -16.44
CA GLY A 127 12.72 -30.74 -16.95
C GLY A 127 11.78 -29.76 -16.25
N LEU A 128 10.54 -30.18 -15.99
CA LEU A 128 9.54 -29.38 -15.29
C LEU A 128 9.93 -29.14 -13.83
N ARG A 129 10.43 -30.17 -13.13
CA ARG A 129 10.91 -30.06 -11.74
C ARG A 129 12.11 -29.13 -11.64
N VAL A 130 13.08 -29.23 -12.55
CA VAL A 130 14.25 -28.31 -12.59
C VAL A 130 13.80 -26.87 -12.84
N GLY A 131 12.94 -26.65 -13.85
CA GLY A 131 12.41 -25.31 -14.12
C GLY A 131 11.69 -24.71 -12.92
N LEU A 132 10.81 -25.50 -12.28
CA LEU A 132 10.09 -25.04 -11.10
C LEU A 132 11.01 -24.81 -9.89
N ALA A 133 12.05 -25.63 -9.71
CA ALA A 133 13.04 -25.46 -8.65
C ALA A 133 13.84 -24.16 -8.82
N VAL A 134 14.35 -23.88 -10.04
CA VAL A 134 15.03 -22.61 -10.33
C VAL A 134 14.11 -21.42 -10.05
N LEU A 135 12.84 -21.52 -10.45
CA LEU A 135 11.85 -20.46 -10.25
C LEU A 135 11.53 -20.21 -8.77
N THR A 136 11.43 -21.28 -7.98
CA THR A 136 11.10 -21.24 -6.54
C THR A 136 12.33 -21.16 -5.64
N GLU A 137 13.47 -20.78 -6.22
CA GLU A 137 14.78 -20.68 -5.58
C GLU A 137 15.29 -21.97 -4.90
N ALA A 138 14.68 -23.11 -5.23
CA ALA A 138 14.85 -24.40 -4.58
C ALA A 138 14.66 -24.33 -3.04
N VAL A 139 13.82 -23.41 -2.58
CA VAL A 139 13.47 -23.24 -1.15
C VAL A 139 12.12 -23.92 -0.83
N LEU A 140 11.26 -24.06 -1.83
CA LEU A 140 9.90 -24.58 -1.66
C LEU A 140 9.84 -26.07 -2.01
N VAL A 141 8.93 -26.78 -1.36
CA VAL A 141 8.66 -28.21 -1.64
C VAL A 141 7.90 -28.44 -2.96
N ALA A 142 7.46 -27.37 -3.62
CA ALA A 142 6.65 -27.44 -4.83
C ALA A 142 7.23 -28.29 -5.98
N PRO A 143 8.56 -28.27 -6.26
CA PRO A 143 9.16 -29.15 -7.27
C PRO A 143 9.16 -30.64 -6.89
N LEU A 144 9.02 -30.97 -5.60
CA LEU A 144 8.97 -32.35 -5.12
C LEU A 144 7.53 -32.82 -4.94
N GLU A 145 6.76 -32.12 -4.11
CA GLU A 145 5.41 -32.51 -3.67
C GLU A 145 4.29 -31.80 -4.42
N GLY A 146 4.58 -30.71 -5.14
CA GLY A 146 3.56 -29.94 -5.87
C GLY A 146 3.18 -30.58 -7.21
N ILE A 147 4.09 -31.36 -7.80
CA ILE A 147 3.89 -32.13 -9.02
C ILE A 147 3.93 -33.61 -8.63
N SER A 148 2.78 -34.30 -8.66
CA SER A 148 2.75 -35.72 -8.33
C SER A 148 3.31 -36.56 -9.48
N GLU A 149 2.87 -36.29 -10.71
CA GLU A 149 3.36 -36.98 -11.90
C GLU A 149 3.09 -36.17 -13.19
N VAL A 150 3.78 -36.54 -14.26
CA VAL A 150 3.50 -36.07 -15.62
C VAL A 150 3.06 -37.28 -16.45
N ARG A 151 2.03 -37.12 -17.30
CA ARG A 151 1.53 -38.17 -18.19
C ARG A 151 1.41 -37.67 -19.62
N LEU A 152 1.57 -38.58 -20.57
CA LEU A 152 1.19 -38.37 -21.96
C LEU A 152 -0.16 -39.02 -22.24
N LEU A 153 -1.15 -38.21 -22.55
CA LEU A 153 -2.51 -38.64 -22.87
C LEU A 153 -2.82 -38.33 -24.33
N ASN A 154 -3.94 -38.86 -24.83
CA ASN A 154 -4.34 -38.71 -26.23
C ASN A 154 -5.60 -37.85 -26.35
N ASN A 155 -5.63 -36.96 -27.33
CA ASN A 155 -6.80 -36.23 -27.78
C ASN A 155 -7.81 -37.16 -28.48
N ILE A 156 -8.97 -36.64 -28.90
CA ILE A 156 -9.95 -37.41 -29.68
C ILE A 156 -9.37 -37.85 -31.03
N ASP A 157 -8.57 -36.99 -31.67
CA ASP A 157 -7.92 -37.26 -32.95
C ASP A 157 -6.71 -38.23 -32.85
N GLY A 158 -6.38 -38.69 -31.64
CA GLY A 158 -5.26 -39.58 -31.38
C GLY A 158 -3.90 -38.88 -31.21
N SER A 159 -3.84 -37.55 -31.33
CA SER A 159 -2.61 -36.79 -31.06
C SER A 159 -2.27 -36.81 -29.56
N GLN A 160 -0.97 -36.93 -29.24
CA GLN A 160 -0.48 -36.92 -27.86
C GLN A 160 -0.36 -35.50 -27.31
N PHE A 161 -0.67 -35.32 -26.03
CA PHE A 161 -0.50 -34.07 -25.29
C PHE A 161 0.02 -34.33 -23.86
N VAL A 162 0.56 -33.30 -23.22
CA VAL A 162 1.07 -33.35 -21.85
C VAL A 162 -0.04 -33.06 -20.84
N SER A 163 -0.18 -33.95 -19.86
CA SER A 163 -1.02 -33.77 -18.66
C SER A 163 -0.12 -33.70 -17.43
N VAL A 164 -0.25 -32.63 -16.65
CA VAL A 164 0.54 -32.43 -15.42
C VAL A 164 -0.38 -32.61 -14.24
N HIS A 165 -0.04 -33.54 -13.35
CA HIS A 165 -0.82 -33.81 -12.14
C HIS A 165 -0.29 -32.96 -11.00
N PHE A 166 -1.04 -31.92 -10.65
CA PHE A 166 -0.74 -31.03 -9.53
C PHE A 166 -1.38 -31.54 -8.24
N ALA A 167 -0.63 -31.51 -7.14
CA ALA A 167 -1.10 -31.88 -5.82
C ALA A 167 -1.33 -30.64 -4.93
N GLY A 168 -2.04 -30.80 -3.82
CA GLY A 168 -2.34 -29.72 -2.87
C GLY A 168 -1.12 -28.88 -2.41
N PRO A 169 0.06 -29.48 -2.15
CA PRO A 169 1.28 -28.75 -1.78
C PRO A 169 1.75 -27.70 -2.79
N ILE A 170 1.27 -27.73 -4.05
CA ILE A 170 1.55 -26.68 -5.04
C ILE A 170 1.10 -25.28 -4.57
N ARG A 171 0.20 -25.21 -3.58
CA ARG A 171 -0.18 -23.94 -2.95
C ARG A 171 1.01 -23.18 -2.37
N ALA A 172 1.98 -23.89 -1.81
CA ALA A 172 3.17 -23.30 -1.19
C ALA A 172 4.05 -22.54 -2.20
N ALA A 173 4.01 -22.93 -3.48
CA ALA A 173 4.72 -22.25 -4.56
C ALA A 173 4.23 -20.80 -4.79
N GLY A 174 2.97 -20.53 -4.41
CA GLY A 174 2.26 -19.30 -4.75
C GLY A 174 1.74 -19.28 -6.19
N GLY A 175 0.74 -18.43 -6.45
CA GLY A 175 0.03 -18.38 -7.74
C GLY A 175 0.92 -18.09 -8.96
N THR A 176 1.97 -17.29 -8.81
CA THR A 176 2.88 -17.00 -9.93
C THR A 176 3.68 -18.23 -10.35
N ALA A 177 4.19 -19.00 -9.39
CA ALA A 177 4.92 -20.23 -9.68
C ALA A 177 4.00 -21.33 -10.23
N GLN A 178 2.77 -21.43 -9.72
CA GLN A 178 1.75 -22.33 -10.28
C GLN A 178 1.51 -22.08 -11.77
N ALA A 179 1.33 -20.81 -12.15
CA ALA A 179 1.11 -20.46 -13.55
C ALA A 179 2.36 -20.64 -14.42
N LEU A 180 3.55 -20.31 -13.90
CA LEU A 180 4.79 -20.52 -14.63
C LEU A 180 5.13 -22.00 -14.80
N ALA A 181 4.69 -22.88 -13.90
CA ALA A 181 4.79 -24.33 -14.11
C ALA A 181 4.01 -24.78 -15.35
N VAL A 182 2.81 -24.24 -15.57
CA VAL A 182 2.00 -24.50 -16.78
C VAL A 182 2.72 -24.00 -18.04
N LEU A 183 3.33 -22.81 -17.97
CA LEU A 183 4.13 -22.25 -19.07
C LEU A 183 5.38 -23.08 -19.36
N ILE A 184 6.11 -23.51 -18.33
CA ILE A 184 7.31 -24.36 -18.48
C ILE A 184 6.93 -25.69 -19.14
N ALA A 185 5.83 -26.33 -18.71
CA ALA A 185 5.33 -27.55 -19.32
C ALA A 185 4.97 -27.33 -20.81
N ASP A 186 4.36 -26.20 -21.15
CA ASP A 186 4.08 -25.83 -22.55
C ASP A 186 5.37 -25.68 -23.38
N MET A 187 6.40 -25.06 -22.81
CA MET A 187 7.69 -24.86 -23.49
C MET A 187 8.44 -26.17 -23.71
N ILE A 188 8.45 -27.06 -22.71
CA ILE A 188 9.05 -28.40 -22.84
C ILE A 188 8.32 -29.22 -23.90
N ARG A 189 6.97 -29.23 -23.91
CA ARG A 189 6.24 -30.03 -24.90
C ARG A 189 6.54 -29.60 -26.34
N ARG A 190 6.76 -28.30 -26.58
CA ARG A 190 7.10 -27.76 -27.90
C ARG A 190 8.50 -28.19 -28.31
N GLU A 191 9.43 -28.11 -27.37
CA GLU A 191 10.81 -28.57 -27.55
C GLU A 191 10.87 -30.05 -27.94
N LEU A 192 10.00 -30.86 -27.32
CA LEU A 192 9.91 -32.30 -27.59
C LEU A 192 8.91 -32.68 -28.70
N ASN A 193 8.38 -31.70 -29.46
CA ASN A 193 7.43 -31.89 -30.56
C ASN A 193 6.13 -32.65 -30.20
N ILE A 194 5.59 -32.40 -29.00
CA ILE A 194 4.32 -32.97 -28.53
C ILE A 194 3.16 -32.00 -28.85
N GLY A 195 2.02 -32.57 -29.25
CA GLY A 195 0.81 -31.84 -29.60
C GLY A 195 0.24 -30.99 -28.46
N HIS A 196 -0.72 -30.13 -28.80
CA HIS A 196 -1.45 -29.33 -27.81
C HIS A 196 -2.67 -30.10 -27.29
N TYR A 197 -3.06 -29.82 -26.04
CA TYR A 197 -4.28 -30.35 -25.45
C TYR A 197 -5.54 -29.78 -26.13
N GLN A 198 -6.48 -30.66 -26.46
CA GLN A 198 -7.80 -30.30 -27.01
C GLN A 198 -8.90 -30.79 -26.07
N PRO A 199 -9.37 -29.94 -25.13
CA PRO A 199 -10.38 -30.34 -24.16
C PRO A 199 -11.73 -30.64 -24.80
N THR A 200 -12.38 -31.68 -24.31
CA THR A 200 -13.77 -32.01 -24.59
C THR A 200 -14.71 -31.22 -23.68
N ASP A 201 -15.95 -31.01 -24.10
CA ASP A 201 -16.94 -30.31 -23.26
C ASP A 201 -17.13 -30.95 -21.88
N PRO A 202 -17.20 -32.29 -21.73
CA PRO A 202 -17.26 -32.92 -20.41
C PRO A 202 -16.05 -32.63 -19.52
N GLU A 203 -14.84 -32.50 -20.08
CA GLU A 203 -13.63 -32.15 -19.31
C GLU A 203 -13.71 -30.70 -18.80
N VAL A 204 -14.25 -29.77 -19.60
CA VAL A 204 -14.44 -28.37 -19.20
C VAL A 204 -15.54 -28.23 -18.14
N GLU A 205 -16.68 -28.87 -18.35
CA GLU A 205 -17.81 -28.85 -17.40
C GLU A 205 -17.44 -29.52 -16.06
N ARG A 206 -16.59 -30.55 -16.09
CA ARG A 206 -16.02 -31.14 -14.87
C ARG A 206 -15.28 -30.10 -14.02
N VAL A 207 -14.42 -29.27 -14.62
CA VAL A 207 -13.69 -28.24 -13.86
C VAL A 207 -14.67 -27.20 -13.30
N LYS A 208 -15.71 -26.80 -14.07
CA LYS A 208 -16.76 -25.88 -13.58
C LYS A 208 -17.50 -26.46 -12.36
N GLU A 209 -17.86 -27.74 -12.41
CA GLU A 209 -18.50 -28.43 -11.29
C GLU A 209 -17.57 -28.51 -10.07
N GLU A 210 -16.29 -28.84 -10.26
CA GLU A 210 -15.30 -28.88 -9.18
C GLU A 210 -15.19 -27.52 -8.48
N PHE A 211 -15.12 -26.40 -9.22
CA PHE A 211 -15.12 -25.05 -8.63
C PHE A 211 -16.41 -24.74 -7.86
N GLY A 212 -17.57 -25.19 -8.35
CA GLY A 212 -18.86 -25.02 -7.70
C GLY A 212 -19.00 -25.80 -6.38
N LEU A 213 -18.41 -27.00 -6.33
CA LEU A 213 -18.45 -27.88 -5.16
C LEU A 213 -17.32 -27.58 -4.15
N TYR A 214 -16.23 -26.96 -4.58
CA TYR A 214 -15.08 -26.71 -3.70
C TYR A 214 -15.42 -25.74 -2.56
N ARG A 215 -15.19 -26.22 -1.33
CA ARG A 215 -15.42 -25.48 -0.08
C ARG A 215 -14.14 -24.90 0.52
N GLY A 216 -12.97 -25.27 0.00
CA GLY A 216 -11.71 -24.65 0.40
C GLY A 216 -11.68 -23.16 0.06
N ASN A 217 -10.93 -22.39 0.85
CA ASN A 217 -10.74 -20.98 0.58
C ASN A 217 -9.81 -20.78 -0.61
N LEU A 218 -10.29 -20.11 -1.66
CA LEU A 218 -9.51 -19.74 -2.85
C LEU A 218 -9.31 -18.23 -2.85
N GLN A 219 -8.10 -17.78 -3.17
CA GLN A 219 -7.81 -16.34 -3.32
C GLN A 219 -8.61 -15.69 -4.46
N TYR A 220 -8.94 -16.48 -5.49
CA TYR A 220 -9.78 -16.08 -6.60
C TYR A 220 -10.66 -17.24 -7.02
N ARG A 221 -11.96 -16.99 -7.13
CA ARG A 221 -12.93 -17.93 -7.67
C ARG A 221 -13.33 -17.44 -9.06
N PRO A 222 -12.78 -18.04 -10.14
CA PRO A 222 -13.17 -17.67 -11.48
C PRO A 222 -14.63 -18.03 -11.73
N SER A 223 -15.30 -17.20 -12.54
CA SER A 223 -16.64 -17.47 -13.04
C SER A 223 -16.63 -18.64 -14.04
N PRO A 224 -17.78 -19.30 -14.28
CA PRO A 224 -17.86 -20.39 -15.26
C PRO A 224 -17.37 -20.01 -16.66
N ALA A 225 -17.56 -18.75 -17.08
CA ALA A 225 -17.07 -18.25 -18.37
C ALA A 225 -15.53 -18.13 -18.39
N GLU A 226 -14.93 -17.64 -17.31
CA GLU A 226 -13.47 -17.57 -17.18
C GLU A 226 -12.83 -18.96 -17.13
N ILE A 227 -13.47 -19.92 -16.46
CA ILE A 227 -13.02 -21.32 -16.43
C ILE A 227 -13.05 -21.91 -17.84
N ASP A 228 -14.15 -21.72 -18.58
CA ASP A 228 -14.29 -22.21 -19.95
C ASP A 228 -13.17 -21.69 -20.86
N GLU A 229 -12.93 -20.37 -20.82
CA GLU A 229 -11.91 -19.71 -21.63
C GLU A 229 -10.50 -20.23 -21.32
N ILE A 230 -10.12 -20.28 -20.03
CA ILE A 230 -8.78 -20.71 -19.62
C ILE A 230 -8.55 -22.19 -19.90
N VAL A 231 -9.51 -23.06 -19.57
CA VAL A 231 -9.34 -24.51 -19.77
C VAL A 231 -9.26 -24.85 -21.25
N ARG A 232 -10.06 -24.18 -22.11
CA ARG A 232 -10.04 -24.41 -23.56
C ARG A 232 -8.79 -23.85 -24.25
N ALA A 233 -8.25 -22.75 -23.75
CA ALA A 233 -7.06 -22.14 -24.33
C ALA A 233 -5.75 -22.76 -23.84
N CYS A 234 -5.75 -23.45 -22.69
CA CYS A 234 -4.53 -24.00 -22.10
C CYS A 234 -3.95 -25.11 -22.99
N PRO A 235 -2.66 -25.01 -23.40
CA PRO A 235 -2.06 -25.96 -24.34
C PRO A 235 -1.65 -27.30 -23.70
N ILE A 236 -1.69 -27.39 -22.37
CA ILE A 236 -1.47 -28.61 -21.59
C ILE A 236 -2.70 -28.86 -20.71
N MET A 237 -2.90 -30.12 -20.30
CA MET A 237 -3.97 -30.43 -19.36
C MET A 237 -3.50 -30.21 -17.93
N ILE A 238 -4.12 -29.24 -17.24
CA ILE A 238 -3.96 -29.06 -15.79
C ILE A 238 -4.80 -30.13 -15.10
N ASN A 239 -4.16 -31.13 -14.55
CA ASN A 239 -4.79 -32.29 -13.91
C ASN A 239 -4.25 -32.47 -12.48
N GLY A 240 -4.65 -33.52 -11.78
CA GLY A 240 -4.19 -33.76 -10.42
C GLY A 240 -4.95 -34.86 -9.71
N GLU A 241 -4.44 -35.24 -8.55
CA GLU A 241 -5.08 -36.21 -7.68
C GLU A 241 -6.29 -35.60 -6.96
N SER A 242 -7.23 -36.45 -6.59
CA SER A 242 -8.38 -36.04 -5.79
C SER A 242 -7.98 -35.79 -4.34
N THR A 243 -8.05 -34.52 -3.92
CA THR A 243 -7.65 -34.10 -2.56
C THR A 243 -8.84 -33.98 -1.61
N GLU A 244 -10.05 -33.81 -2.12
CA GLU A 244 -11.26 -33.68 -1.30
C GLU A 244 -12.06 -34.99 -1.26
N ARG A 245 -12.88 -35.15 -0.22
CA ARG A 245 -13.78 -36.30 -0.08
C ARG A 245 -15.09 -36.17 -0.86
N ILE A 246 -15.33 -35.02 -1.49
CA ILE A 246 -16.57 -34.71 -2.21
C ILE A 246 -16.47 -35.24 -3.64
N GLU A 247 -17.50 -35.96 -4.09
CA GLU A 247 -17.63 -36.44 -5.47
C GLU A 247 -18.42 -35.47 -6.35
N CYS A 248 -18.03 -35.35 -7.61
CA CYS A 248 -18.78 -34.65 -8.65
C CYS A 248 -19.98 -35.51 -9.08
N ALA A 249 -21.17 -34.92 -9.03
CA ALA A 249 -22.44 -35.60 -9.29
C ALA A 249 -22.80 -35.64 -10.79
N GLY A 250 -22.49 -34.57 -11.54
CA GLY A 250 -22.79 -34.46 -12.96
C GLY A 250 -21.71 -35.12 -13.83
N TYR A 251 -20.48 -34.62 -13.71
CA TYR A 251 -19.33 -35.00 -14.53
C TYR A 251 -18.34 -35.86 -13.73
N GLY A 252 -18.82 -36.80 -12.92
CA GLY A 252 -17.99 -37.65 -12.06
C GLY A 252 -16.99 -38.54 -12.82
N ARG A 253 -17.36 -39.11 -13.97
CA ARG A 253 -16.45 -39.95 -14.79
C ARG A 253 -16.27 -39.34 -16.16
N VAL A 254 -15.11 -38.76 -16.38
CA VAL A 254 -14.74 -38.09 -17.62
C VAL A 254 -13.42 -38.70 -18.12
N ARG A 255 -13.22 -38.71 -19.44
CA ARG A 255 -11.98 -39.17 -20.06
C ARG A 255 -10.79 -38.40 -19.47
N ASN A 256 -9.63 -39.04 -19.38
CA ASN A 256 -8.39 -38.43 -18.89
C ASN A 256 -8.40 -37.98 -17.41
N ILE A 257 -9.49 -38.27 -16.67
CA ILE A 257 -9.63 -37.97 -15.24
C ILE A 257 -9.93 -39.29 -14.51
N ASP A 258 -9.01 -39.70 -13.64
CA ASP A 258 -9.03 -41.03 -13.03
C ASP A 258 -10.15 -41.20 -11.99
N GLU A 259 -10.39 -40.17 -11.18
CA GLU A 259 -11.29 -40.24 -10.02
C GLU A 259 -12.47 -39.26 -10.09
N PRO A 260 -13.63 -39.59 -9.48
CA PRO A 260 -14.81 -38.73 -9.45
C PRO A 260 -14.76 -37.60 -8.40
N ARG A 261 -13.72 -37.56 -7.57
CA ARG A 261 -13.59 -36.61 -6.46
C ARG A 261 -12.88 -35.32 -6.88
N ILE A 262 -13.12 -34.24 -6.14
CA ILE A 262 -12.55 -32.91 -6.45
C ILE A 262 -11.01 -32.91 -6.34
N ARG A 263 -10.37 -32.35 -7.36
CA ARG A 263 -8.91 -32.20 -7.47
C ARG A 263 -8.48 -30.80 -7.03
N GLY A 264 -8.08 -30.64 -5.76
CA GLY A 264 -7.74 -29.33 -5.20
C GLY A 264 -6.54 -28.66 -5.88
N GLY A 265 -5.53 -29.43 -6.31
CA GLY A 265 -4.37 -28.92 -7.04
C GLY A 265 -4.76 -28.22 -8.35
N VAL A 266 -5.70 -28.80 -9.10
CA VAL A 266 -6.26 -28.22 -10.35
C VAL A 266 -6.91 -26.87 -10.07
N LEU A 267 -7.74 -26.79 -9.02
CA LEU A 267 -8.46 -25.58 -8.66
C LEU A 267 -7.53 -24.45 -8.23
N LEU A 268 -6.45 -24.79 -7.52
CA LEU A 268 -5.42 -23.82 -7.12
C LEU A 268 -4.69 -23.26 -8.34
N VAL A 269 -4.20 -24.13 -9.23
CA VAL A 269 -3.43 -23.70 -10.42
C VAL A 269 -4.29 -22.89 -11.39
N ILE A 270 -5.55 -23.27 -11.61
CA ILE A 270 -6.45 -22.50 -12.47
C ILE A 270 -6.88 -21.19 -11.79
N GLY A 271 -7.38 -21.26 -10.56
CA GLY A 271 -7.95 -20.11 -9.86
C GLY A 271 -6.90 -19.11 -9.36
N GLU A 272 -5.98 -19.57 -8.52
CA GLU A 272 -4.95 -18.73 -7.88
C GLU A 272 -3.73 -18.48 -8.79
N GLY A 273 -3.48 -19.37 -9.75
CA GLY A 273 -2.43 -19.23 -10.75
C GLY A 273 -2.92 -18.52 -12.01
N MET A 274 -3.47 -19.27 -12.96
CA MET A 274 -3.79 -18.81 -14.32
C MET A 274 -4.73 -17.60 -14.34
N CYS A 275 -5.85 -17.63 -13.60
CA CYS A 275 -6.82 -16.54 -13.58
C CYS A 275 -6.32 -15.34 -12.75
N LEU A 276 -5.99 -15.55 -11.47
CA LEU A 276 -5.63 -14.45 -10.56
C LEU A 276 -4.32 -13.74 -10.97
N LYS A 277 -3.36 -14.47 -11.55
CA LYS A 277 -2.04 -13.93 -11.93
C LYS A 277 -1.91 -13.66 -13.43
N ALA A 278 -3.00 -13.72 -14.21
CA ALA A 278 -3.02 -13.41 -15.64
C ALA A 278 -2.23 -12.12 -16.00
N PRO A 279 -2.40 -10.97 -15.32
CA PRO A 279 -1.65 -9.76 -15.67
C PRO A 279 -0.13 -9.86 -15.45
N LYS A 280 0.31 -10.67 -14.48
CA LYS A 280 1.74 -10.89 -14.23
C LYS A 280 2.32 -11.86 -15.26
N ILE A 281 1.58 -12.92 -15.62
CA ILE A 281 1.95 -13.89 -16.65
C ILE A 281 2.08 -13.21 -18.02
N GLN A 282 1.11 -12.34 -18.37
CA GLN A 282 1.12 -11.55 -19.61
C GLN A 282 2.48 -10.87 -19.83
N LYS A 283 2.99 -10.17 -18.80
CA LYS A 283 4.28 -9.47 -18.88
C LYS A 283 5.44 -10.43 -19.24
N HIS A 284 5.41 -11.65 -18.73
CA HIS A 284 6.45 -12.65 -19.01
C HIS A 284 6.29 -13.25 -20.42
N THR A 285 5.06 -13.60 -20.82
CA THR A 285 4.78 -14.17 -22.15
C THR A 285 5.07 -13.18 -23.28
N GLU A 286 4.75 -11.90 -23.08
CA GLU A 286 5.06 -10.82 -24.04
C GLU A 286 6.57 -10.59 -24.14
N ARG A 287 7.27 -10.51 -23.00
CA ARG A 287 8.72 -10.32 -22.96
C ARG A 287 9.48 -11.47 -23.65
N LEU A 288 9.01 -12.70 -23.47
CA LEU A 288 9.60 -13.90 -24.07
C LEU A 288 9.04 -14.20 -25.47
N SER A 289 8.08 -13.42 -25.96
CA SER A 289 7.39 -13.62 -27.24
C SER A 289 6.89 -15.06 -27.43
N VAL A 290 6.29 -15.65 -26.39
CA VAL A 290 5.84 -17.06 -26.41
C VAL A 290 4.62 -17.20 -27.32
N PRO A 291 4.70 -17.94 -28.45
CA PRO A 291 3.57 -18.06 -29.37
C PRO A 291 2.36 -18.74 -28.72
N GLY A 292 1.13 -18.33 -29.01
CA GLY A 292 -0.09 -19.02 -28.56
C GLY A 292 -0.54 -18.72 -27.13
N TRP A 293 0.09 -17.77 -26.44
CA TRP A 293 -0.34 -17.28 -25.11
C TRP A 293 -1.15 -15.98 -25.16
N ASP A 294 -1.58 -15.53 -26.34
CA ASP A 294 -2.37 -14.31 -26.55
C ASP A 294 -3.72 -14.31 -25.80
N PHE A 295 -4.21 -15.50 -25.43
CA PHE A 295 -5.44 -15.64 -24.63
C PHE A 295 -5.28 -15.06 -23.21
N ILE A 296 -4.09 -15.15 -22.60
CA ILE A 296 -3.83 -14.53 -21.30
C ILE A 296 -3.83 -13.00 -21.41
N SER A 297 -3.32 -12.45 -22.51
CA SER A 297 -3.38 -11.01 -22.77
C SER A 297 -4.83 -10.54 -22.89
N LYS A 298 -5.65 -11.22 -23.70
CA LYS A 298 -7.10 -10.91 -23.82
C LYS A 298 -7.85 -11.05 -22.49
N PHE A 299 -7.52 -12.07 -21.71
CA PHE A 299 -8.12 -12.30 -20.40
C PHE A 299 -7.75 -11.18 -19.41
N ALA A 300 -6.49 -10.76 -19.38
CA ALA A 300 -6.01 -9.68 -18.53
C ALA A 300 -6.57 -8.30 -18.93
N GLU A 301 -6.79 -8.08 -20.23
CA GLU A 301 -7.36 -6.84 -20.79
C GLU A 301 -8.86 -6.71 -20.54
N ARG A 302 -9.62 -7.81 -20.56
CA ARG A 302 -11.05 -7.82 -20.20
C ARG A 302 -11.33 -7.29 -18.78
N GLY A 303 -10.37 -7.44 -17.86
CA GLY A 303 -10.44 -6.83 -16.53
C GLY A 303 -10.40 -5.29 -16.55
N LYS A 304 -9.92 -4.68 -17.64
CA LYS A 304 -9.84 -3.23 -17.89
C LYS A 304 -10.95 -2.72 -18.83
N GLU A 305 -11.43 -3.55 -19.77
CA GLU A 305 -12.39 -3.13 -20.82
C GLU A 305 -13.77 -2.70 -20.29
N LYS A 306 -14.19 -3.14 -19.09
CA LYS A 306 -15.46 -2.69 -18.51
C LYS A 306 -15.55 -1.18 -18.26
N GLU A 307 -14.46 -0.41 -18.40
CA GLU A 307 -14.45 1.05 -18.24
C GLU A 307 -14.39 1.86 -19.55
N THR A 308 -14.11 1.24 -20.71
CA THR A 308 -13.67 2.00 -21.91
C THR A 308 -14.32 1.59 -23.22
N GLU A 309 -15.63 1.36 -23.26
CA GLU A 309 -16.37 1.45 -24.53
C GLU A 309 -17.49 2.49 -24.46
N GLY A 310 -17.28 3.63 -25.13
CA GLY A 310 -18.39 4.45 -25.64
C GLY A 310 -18.67 5.84 -25.05
N LYS A 311 -17.69 6.58 -24.49
CA LYS A 311 -17.88 8.01 -24.14
C LYS A 311 -16.64 8.83 -24.55
N GLY A 312 -16.83 10.07 -25.01
CA GLY A 312 -15.80 10.98 -25.57
C GLY A 312 -14.65 11.32 -24.62
N GLN A 313 -14.11 12.54 -24.62
CA GLN A 313 -13.15 12.96 -23.58
C GLN A 313 -13.84 12.93 -22.20
N VAL A 314 -13.80 11.79 -21.52
CA VAL A 314 -14.33 11.62 -20.18
C VAL A 314 -13.37 12.32 -19.21
N PHE A 315 -13.91 13.22 -18.40
CA PHE A 315 -13.19 13.84 -17.29
C PHE A 315 -12.56 12.75 -16.41
N LYS A 316 -11.22 12.65 -16.43
CA LYS A 316 -10.49 11.79 -15.51
C LYS A 316 -10.38 12.49 -14.17
N SER A 317 -11.17 12.05 -13.21
CA SER A 317 -11.10 12.54 -11.83
C SER A 317 -9.69 12.36 -11.28
N ARG A 318 -9.17 13.39 -10.62
CA ARG A 318 -7.93 13.30 -9.81
C ARG A 318 -8.19 12.66 -8.44
N LYS A 319 -9.45 12.41 -8.09
CA LYS A 319 -9.83 11.78 -6.81
C LYS A 319 -9.36 10.33 -6.83
N VAL A 320 -8.70 9.94 -5.75
CA VAL A 320 -8.26 8.57 -5.54
C VAL A 320 -9.50 7.67 -5.38
N PRO A 321 -9.61 6.54 -6.10
CA PRO A 321 -10.75 5.65 -5.98
C PRO A 321 -10.69 4.87 -4.67
N THR A 322 -11.85 4.72 -4.02
CA THR A 322 -12.04 3.99 -2.77
C THR A 322 -12.00 2.47 -3.00
N ILE A 323 -11.29 1.73 -2.15
CA ILE A 323 -11.16 0.27 -2.23
C ILE A 323 -11.67 -0.37 -0.92
N SER A 324 -12.93 -0.80 -0.91
CA SER A 324 -13.57 -1.41 0.27
C SER A 324 -13.30 -2.92 0.44
N LYS A 325 -12.36 -3.51 -0.31
CA LYS A 325 -12.15 -4.97 -0.31
C LYS A 325 -11.72 -5.52 1.05
N PHE A 326 -10.92 -4.78 1.83
CA PHE A 326 -10.45 -5.25 3.13
C PHE A 326 -11.57 -5.33 4.19
N MET A 327 -12.66 -4.58 4.01
CA MET A 327 -13.82 -4.55 4.89
C MET A 327 -14.72 -5.80 4.75
N LYS A 328 -14.59 -6.57 3.65
CA LYS A 328 -15.45 -7.75 3.40
C LYS A 328 -15.16 -8.94 4.31
N ASP A 329 -13.97 -8.98 4.90
CA ASP A 329 -13.46 -10.09 5.71
C ASP A 329 -13.32 -9.70 7.20
N ILE A 330 -14.15 -8.79 7.70
CA ILE A 330 -14.10 -8.41 9.12
C ILE A 330 -14.62 -9.59 9.95
N ILE A 331 -13.77 -10.08 10.84
CA ILE A 331 -14.07 -11.17 11.78
C ILE A 331 -14.17 -10.55 13.17
N ALA A 332 -15.06 -11.07 14.02
CA ALA A 332 -15.15 -10.68 15.42
C ALA A 332 -13.77 -10.73 16.11
N GLY A 333 -13.43 -9.69 16.87
CA GLY A 333 -12.13 -9.55 17.54
C GLY A 333 -11.02 -8.92 16.70
N ARG A 334 -11.27 -8.58 15.42
CA ARG A 334 -10.36 -7.76 14.62
C ARG A 334 -10.89 -6.33 14.51
N PRO A 335 -10.25 -5.34 15.16
CA PRO A 335 -10.69 -3.95 15.05
C PRO A 335 -10.49 -3.41 13.64
N VAL A 336 -11.31 -2.42 13.30
CA VAL A 336 -11.14 -1.58 12.11
C VAL A 336 -10.59 -0.25 12.57
N PHE A 337 -9.40 0.12 12.08
CA PHE A 337 -8.73 1.35 12.49
C PHE A 337 -9.11 2.57 11.63
N GLY A 338 -9.83 2.38 10.53
CA GLY A 338 -10.29 3.50 9.70
C GLY A 338 -11.11 3.00 8.51
N ALA A 339 -12.08 3.80 8.09
CA ALA A 339 -12.85 3.52 6.89
C ALA A 339 -12.01 3.79 5.61
N PRO A 340 -12.35 3.17 4.47
CA PRO A 340 -11.57 3.31 3.23
C PRO A 340 -11.51 4.77 2.74
N LEU A 341 -10.30 5.33 2.59
CA LEU A 341 -10.05 6.75 2.25
C LEU A 341 -10.73 7.80 3.16
N GLU A 342 -11.10 7.44 4.38
CA GLU A 342 -11.70 8.38 5.33
C GLU A 342 -10.64 9.21 6.06
N ALA A 343 -10.92 10.49 6.30
CA ALA A 343 -10.09 11.34 7.14
C ALA A 343 -10.07 10.83 8.60
N GLY A 344 -8.98 11.07 9.33
CA GLY A 344 -8.77 10.51 10.68
C GLY A 344 -8.24 9.07 10.71
N GLY A 345 -8.27 8.36 9.58
CA GLY A 345 -7.51 7.13 9.41
C GLY A 345 -5.99 7.37 9.44
N PHE A 346 -5.20 6.37 9.03
CA PHE A 346 -3.76 6.56 8.92
C PHE A 346 -3.38 7.45 7.73
N ARG A 347 -2.65 8.54 7.98
CA ARG A 347 -2.11 9.41 6.93
C ARG A 347 -0.94 8.75 6.23
N LEU A 348 -0.99 8.66 4.90
CA LEU A 348 0.13 8.12 4.12
C LEU A 348 1.34 9.05 4.18
N ARG A 349 2.48 8.50 4.60
CA ARG A 349 3.80 9.10 4.45
C ARG A 349 4.68 8.19 3.60
N TYR A 350 5.26 8.70 2.53
CA TYR A 350 6.23 7.91 1.77
C TYR A 350 7.55 7.86 2.51
N GLY A 351 8.08 6.66 2.69
CA GLY A 351 9.35 6.46 3.37
C GLY A 351 9.63 5.00 3.64
N ARG A 352 10.83 4.71 4.13
CA ARG A 352 11.22 3.36 4.53
C ARG A 352 11.94 3.45 5.86
N ALA A 353 11.23 3.16 6.95
CA ALA A 353 11.86 3.12 8.25
C ALA A 353 12.83 1.93 8.30
N ARG A 354 13.89 2.06 9.12
CA ARG A 354 14.88 0.99 9.30
C ARG A 354 14.26 -0.40 9.61
N PRO A 355 13.24 -0.53 10.49
CA PRO A 355 12.65 -1.83 10.77
C PRO A 355 11.64 -2.31 9.72
N SER A 356 11.18 -1.46 8.79
CA SER A 356 10.05 -1.77 7.91
C SER A 356 10.35 -2.85 6.87
N GLY A 357 11.63 -3.22 6.63
CA GLY A 357 11.99 -4.38 5.82
C GLY A 357 11.31 -4.44 4.44
N LEU A 358 10.62 -5.56 4.18
CA LEU A 358 9.81 -5.87 3.00
C LEU A 358 8.37 -6.14 3.44
N ALA A 359 7.38 -5.67 2.70
CA ALA A 359 5.95 -5.88 2.99
C ALA A 359 5.52 -5.44 4.39
N ALA A 360 6.20 -4.44 4.95
CA ALA A 360 5.86 -3.82 6.23
C ALA A 360 5.66 -2.31 6.09
N ALA A 361 4.87 -1.78 7.00
CA ALA A 361 4.65 -0.35 7.18
C ALA A 361 5.08 0.05 8.59
N SER A 362 5.36 1.33 8.79
CA SER A 362 5.76 1.84 10.09
C SER A 362 4.82 2.92 10.60
N THR A 363 4.53 2.92 11.89
CA THR A 363 3.72 3.94 12.54
C THR A 363 4.32 4.32 13.89
N ASN A 364 3.86 5.44 14.45
CA ASN A 364 4.35 5.94 15.72
C ASN A 364 3.98 4.99 16.87
N THR A 365 4.86 4.87 17.87
CA THR A 365 4.60 4.02 19.05
C THR A 365 3.44 4.53 19.91
N ALA A 366 3.20 5.84 19.95
CA ALA A 366 2.00 6.44 20.54
C ALA A 366 0.73 6.00 19.80
N SER A 367 0.75 5.91 18.47
CA SER A 367 -0.38 5.43 17.67
C SER A 367 -0.70 3.96 17.98
N MET A 368 0.33 3.13 18.15
CA MET A 368 0.16 1.73 18.55
C MET A 368 -0.56 1.61 19.90
N LEU A 369 -0.09 2.39 20.89
CA LEU A 369 -0.66 2.42 22.24
C LEU A 369 -2.08 3.00 22.26
N ALA A 370 -2.36 3.99 21.40
CA ALA A 370 -3.67 4.60 21.26
C ALA A 370 -4.72 3.62 20.73
N MET A 371 -4.33 2.69 19.87
CA MET A 371 -5.21 1.63 19.35
C MET A 371 -5.37 0.46 20.34
N ASP A 372 -5.37 0.75 21.65
CA ASP A 372 -5.49 -0.20 22.76
C ASP A 372 -4.57 -1.42 22.64
N ASP A 373 -3.33 -1.20 22.18
CA ASP A 373 -2.31 -2.25 22.03
C ASP A 373 -2.74 -3.40 21.08
N PHE A 374 -3.79 -3.23 20.25
CA PHE A 374 -4.12 -4.18 19.18
C PHE A 374 -3.06 -4.14 18.07
N ILE A 375 -2.51 -2.95 17.83
CA ILE A 375 -1.37 -2.77 16.94
C ILE A 375 -0.11 -2.88 17.79
N THR A 376 0.70 -3.90 17.50
CA THR A 376 2.00 -4.12 18.13
C THR A 376 3.04 -4.40 17.04
N ILE A 377 4.30 -4.49 17.45
CA ILE A 377 5.40 -4.81 16.54
C ILE A 377 5.17 -6.21 15.95
N GLY A 378 5.01 -6.29 14.63
CA GLY A 378 4.74 -7.53 13.90
C GLY A 378 3.24 -7.82 13.68
N THR A 379 2.32 -7.02 14.23
CA THR A 379 0.88 -7.17 13.92
C THR A 379 0.67 -7.05 12.41
N GLN A 380 0.05 -8.07 11.81
CA GLN A 380 -0.34 -8.01 10.40
C GLN A 380 -1.64 -7.22 10.25
N MET A 381 -1.53 -6.03 9.67
CA MET A 381 -2.67 -5.15 9.38
C MET A 381 -3.11 -5.33 7.93
N LYS A 382 -4.41 -5.55 7.69
CA LYS A 382 -4.98 -5.46 6.33
C LYS A 382 -5.07 -3.98 5.96
N ILE A 383 -4.62 -3.64 4.75
CA ILE A 383 -4.58 -2.25 4.27
C ILE A 383 -5.36 -2.11 2.98
N GLU A 384 -5.79 -0.89 2.70
CA GLU A 384 -6.49 -0.55 1.46
C GLU A 384 -5.55 -0.59 0.24
N ARG A 385 -4.32 -0.10 0.42
CA ARG A 385 -3.29 0.11 -0.61
C ARG A 385 -1.90 0.18 0.05
N PRO A 386 -0.80 -0.13 -0.66
CA PRO A 386 -0.73 -0.68 -2.02
C PRO A 386 -0.94 -2.19 -2.10
N GLY A 387 -0.72 -2.92 -1.00
CA GLY A 387 -0.87 -4.37 -0.89
C GLY A 387 -2.19 -4.80 -0.25
N LYS A 388 -2.32 -6.10 0.06
CA LYS A 388 -3.47 -6.65 0.81
C LYS A 388 -3.30 -6.48 2.33
N ALA A 389 -2.06 -6.55 2.80
CA ALA A 389 -1.69 -6.45 4.19
C ALA A 389 -0.23 -6.01 4.30
N CYS A 390 0.13 -5.48 5.45
CA CYS A 390 1.50 -5.21 5.84
C CYS A 390 1.74 -5.67 7.28
N ALA A 391 2.99 -6.00 7.63
CA ALA A 391 3.39 -6.07 9.03
C ALA A 391 3.64 -4.66 9.58
N ILE A 392 3.27 -4.41 10.82
CA ILE A 392 3.51 -3.11 11.46
C ILE A 392 4.84 -3.10 12.22
N THR A 393 5.57 -2.00 12.09
CA THR A 393 6.86 -1.75 12.74
C THR A 393 6.88 -0.35 13.36
N PRO A 394 7.70 -0.10 14.40
CA PRO A 394 7.73 1.19 15.05
C PRO A 394 8.54 2.22 14.25
N SER A 395 8.14 3.49 14.35
CA SER A 395 8.89 4.63 13.83
C SER A 395 8.75 5.81 14.78
N ASP A 396 9.86 6.34 15.26
CA ASP A 396 9.88 7.50 16.16
C ASP A 396 9.91 8.85 15.40
N HIS A 397 10.08 8.82 14.09
CA HIS A 397 10.14 10.03 13.24
C HIS A 397 8.79 10.40 12.59
N THR A 398 7.77 9.58 12.83
CA THR A 398 6.41 9.77 12.30
C THR A 398 5.55 10.51 13.29
N GLU A 399 4.61 11.29 12.79
CA GLU A 399 3.60 11.91 13.66
C GLU A 399 2.70 10.83 14.27
N GLY A 400 2.42 10.97 15.56
CA GLY A 400 1.50 10.11 16.29
C GLY A 400 0.06 10.61 16.24
N PRO A 401 -0.82 10.09 17.11
CA PRO A 401 -2.23 10.35 17.03
C PRO A 401 -2.59 11.74 17.54
N TRP A 402 -3.64 12.32 16.96
CA TRP A 402 -4.35 13.45 17.55
C TRP A 402 -5.47 12.94 18.44
N VAL A 403 -5.56 13.50 19.65
CA VAL A 403 -6.53 13.08 20.65
C VAL A 403 -7.34 14.27 21.17
N ALA A 404 -8.63 14.02 21.41
CA ALA A 404 -9.49 14.93 22.19
C ALA A 404 -9.64 14.37 23.61
N LEU A 405 -9.26 15.18 24.59
CA LEU A 405 -9.36 14.83 26.00
C LEU A 405 -10.72 15.21 26.59
N LYS A 406 -11.12 14.53 27.66
CA LYS A 406 -12.36 14.80 28.39
C LYS A 406 -12.38 16.17 29.08
N ASP A 407 -11.22 16.79 29.28
CA ASP A 407 -11.10 18.16 29.79
C ASP A 407 -11.18 19.25 28.69
N GLY A 408 -11.38 18.85 27.45
CA GLY A 408 -11.54 19.75 26.32
C GLY A 408 -10.27 20.04 25.52
N ARG A 409 -9.09 19.59 25.99
CA ARG A 409 -7.84 19.73 25.22
C ARG A 409 -7.85 18.90 23.93
N PHE A 410 -7.22 19.43 22.89
CA PHE A 410 -6.97 18.73 21.64
C PHE A 410 -5.50 18.91 21.25
N LEU A 411 -4.77 17.80 21.12
CA LEU A 411 -3.32 17.80 20.95
C LEU A 411 -2.83 16.52 20.27
N ARG A 412 -1.60 16.57 19.74
CA ARG A 412 -0.89 15.44 19.14
C ARG A 412 0.21 14.93 20.06
N LEU A 413 0.45 13.62 20.03
CA LEU A 413 1.47 12.95 20.84
C LEU A 413 2.34 12.10 19.95
N ASP A 414 3.62 12.41 19.86
CA ASP A 414 4.56 11.70 18.98
C ASP A 414 5.41 10.68 19.76
N ASP A 415 5.13 10.44 21.05
CA ASP A 415 5.85 9.48 21.88
C ASP A 415 4.93 8.72 22.85
N ALA A 416 5.24 7.43 23.05
CA ALA A 416 4.46 6.54 23.91
C ALA A 416 4.41 6.97 25.39
N PRO A 417 5.49 7.49 26.02
CA PRO A 417 5.43 8.00 27.40
C PRO A 417 4.41 9.12 27.58
N SER A 418 4.40 10.10 26.68
CA SER A 418 3.44 11.22 26.71
C SER A 418 2.01 10.74 26.56
N PHE A 419 1.75 9.79 25.65
CA PHE A 419 0.43 9.18 25.52
C PHE A 419 0.00 8.41 26.77
N ALA A 420 0.90 7.60 27.35
CA ALA A 420 0.63 6.83 28.55
C ALA A 420 0.23 7.73 29.74
N ALA A 421 0.86 8.90 29.87
CA ALA A 421 0.57 9.87 30.94
C ALA A 421 -0.88 10.40 30.91
N ILE A 422 -1.50 10.44 29.73
CA ILE A 422 -2.86 11.00 29.55
C ILE A 422 -3.88 9.97 29.05
N ARG A 423 -3.50 8.70 28.88
CA ARG A 423 -4.36 7.63 28.33
C ARG A 423 -5.75 7.58 28.99
N SER A 424 -5.82 7.75 30.31
CA SER A 424 -7.08 7.72 31.06
C SER A 424 -7.99 8.95 30.84
N LYS A 425 -7.45 10.03 30.26
CA LYS A 425 -8.16 11.29 29.99
C LYS A 425 -8.59 11.41 28.53
N VAL A 426 -8.12 10.53 27.65
CA VAL A 426 -8.51 10.51 26.23
C VAL A 426 -9.99 10.16 26.13
N GLY A 427 -10.77 11.03 25.49
CA GLY A 427 -12.18 10.80 25.16
C GLY A 427 -12.33 10.18 23.78
N SER A 428 -11.61 10.72 22.79
CA SER A 428 -11.59 10.19 21.43
C SER A 428 -10.21 10.34 20.78
N ILE A 429 -9.91 9.41 19.87
CA ILE A 429 -8.78 9.53 18.94
C ILE A 429 -9.37 10.11 17.67
N TRP A 430 -8.93 11.30 17.31
CA TRP A 430 -9.42 12.04 16.15
C TRP A 430 -8.72 11.61 14.86
N ASP A 431 -7.42 11.36 14.98
CA ASP A 431 -6.59 10.91 13.87
C ASP A 431 -5.53 9.93 14.38
N ASN A 432 -5.30 8.85 13.62
CA ASN A 432 -4.42 7.76 14.02
C ASN A 432 -2.91 8.08 13.91
N GLY A 433 -2.55 9.21 13.31
CA GLY A 433 -1.17 9.55 12.94
C GLY A 433 -0.76 9.02 11.58
N GLU A 434 0.54 8.95 11.36
CA GLU A 434 1.11 8.58 10.06
C GLU A 434 1.36 7.07 9.93
N LEU A 435 1.26 6.59 8.70
CA LEU A 435 1.68 5.26 8.26
C LEU A 435 2.69 5.39 7.12
N VAL A 436 3.92 5.02 7.42
CA VAL A 436 5.05 5.06 6.49
C VAL A 436 5.03 3.82 5.61
N ILE A 437 4.93 4.04 4.30
CA ILE A 437 4.94 2.98 3.29
C ILE A 437 6.01 3.28 2.24
N GLY A 438 6.84 2.27 1.95
CA GLY A 438 7.91 2.38 0.97
C GLY A 438 7.40 2.41 -0.47
N TYR A 439 8.08 3.18 -1.33
CA TYR A 439 7.82 3.17 -2.78
C TYR A 439 7.88 1.75 -3.37
N GLY A 440 8.81 0.92 -2.89
CA GLY A 440 8.96 -0.48 -3.34
C GLY A 440 7.67 -1.28 -3.24
N GLU A 441 6.83 -1.02 -2.23
CA GLU A 441 5.55 -1.71 -2.02
C GLU A 441 4.54 -1.38 -3.13
N PHE A 442 4.51 -0.13 -3.60
CA PHE A 442 3.68 0.27 -4.73
C PHE A 442 4.18 -0.33 -6.04
N MET A 443 5.50 -0.32 -6.24
CA MET A 443 6.14 -0.88 -7.42
C MET A 443 5.92 -2.39 -7.53
N GLU A 444 6.12 -3.13 -6.44
CA GLU A 444 5.92 -4.59 -6.39
C GLU A 444 4.45 -4.98 -6.63
N ASN A 445 3.51 -4.26 -6.01
CA ASN A 445 2.08 -4.53 -6.16
C ASN A 445 1.46 -3.94 -7.43
N ASN A 446 2.27 -3.29 -8.29
CA ASN A 446 1.85 -2.62 -9.51
C ASN A 446 0.66 -1.66 -9.27
N LYS A 447 0.80 -0.78 -8.27
CA LYS A 447 -0.19 0.23 -7.91
C LYS A 447 0.31 1.62 -8.24
N ASN A 448 -0.63 2.48 -8.67
CA ASN A 448 -0.34 3.90 -8.83
C ASN A 448 -0.04 4.52 -7.47
N LEU A 449 0.95 5.41 -7.45
CA LEU A 449 1.18 6.29 -6.31
C LEU A 449 -0.04 7.18 -6.09
N VAL A 450 -0.34 7.42 -4.83
CA VAL A 450 -1.37 8.38 -4.40
C VAL A 450 -0.70 9.62 -3.79
N PRO A 451 -1.36 10.79 -3.81
CA PRO A 451 -0.82 11.96 -3.12
C PRO A 451 -0.59 11.66 -1.63
N ALA A 452 0.58 12.04 -1.11
CA ALA A 452 0.88 12.02 0.32
C ALA A 452 0.79 13.44 0.89
N GLY A 453 0.63 13.56 2.21
CA GLY A 453 0.66 14.84 2.90
C GLY A 453 2.02 15.53 2.78
N TYR A 454 2.04 16.86 2.83
CA TYR A 454 3.28 17.64 2.88
C TYR A 454 3.85 17.57 4.29
N CYS A 455 4.91 16.76 4.48
CA CYS A 455 5.52 16.48 5.77
C CYS A 455 6.93 17.11 5.89
N ASP A 456 7.52 17.01 7.09
CA ASP A 456 8.86 17.53 7.39
C ASP A 456 9.93 16.97 6.44
N ASP A 457 9.83 15.71 5.99
CA ASP A 457 10.79 15.13 5.02
C ASP A 457 10.75 15.85 3.67
N TRP A 458 9.54 16.21 3.22
CA TRP A 458 9.35 16.90 1.95
C TRP A 458 9.83 18.34 2.09
N TRP A 459 9.44 19.04 3.15
CA TRP A 459 9.92 20.40 3.42
C TRP A 459 11.45 20.49 3.51
N ALA A 460 12.11 19.55 4.20
CA ALA A 460 13.57 19.48 4.26
C ALA A 460 14.20 19.23 2.89
N SER A 461 13.57 18.39 2.06
CA SER A 461 14.04 18.13 0.69
C SER A 461 13.95 19.38 -0.19
N ASP A 462 12.81 20.08 -0.13
CA ASP A 462 12.60 21.32 -0.90
C ASP A 462 13.61 22.40 -0.48
N LEU A 463 13.91 22.52 0.82
CA LEU A 463 14.88 23.49 1.31
C LEU A 463 16.32 23.18 0.91
N ILE A 464 16.74 21.91 0.98
CA ILE A 464 18.10 21.53 0.64
C ILE A 464 18.47 21.95 -0.79
N GLU A 465 17.55 21.79 -1.74
CA GLU A 465 17.76 22.19 -3.14
C GLU A 465 18.04 23.69 -3.30
N GLU A 466 17.56 24.52 -2.37
CA GLU A 466 17.62 25.99 -2.45
C GLU A 466 18.75 26.60 -1.58
N ILE A 467 19.65 25.78 -1.02
CA ILE A 467 20.79 26.23 -0.19
C ILE A 467 22.14 25.89 -0.87
N PRO A 468 22.50 26.58 -1.98
CA PRO A 468 23.65 26.19 -2.80
C PRO A 468 25.02 26.56 -2.23
N ASN A 469 25.09 27.46 -1.25
CA ASN A 469 26.36 27.97 -0.74
C ASN A 469 26.26 28.43 0.73
N GLU A 470 27.42 28.69 1.33
CA GLU A 470 27.54 29.10 2.74
C GLU A 470 26.79 30.41 3.06
N LYS A 471 26.64 31.33 2.10
CA LYS A 471 25.85 32.55 2.32
C LYS A 471 24.38 32.21 2.55
N GLU A 472 23.82 31.30 1.77
CA GLU A 472 22.43 30.85 1.98
C GLU A 472 22.26 30.00 3.24
N VAL A 473 23.28 29.22 3.63
CA VAL A 473 23.32 28.56 4.94
C VAL A 473 23.18 29.60 6.06
N VAL A 474 24.02 30.64 6.07
CA VAL A 474 23.97 31.69 7.09
C VAL A 474 22.63 32.43 7.09
N ASN A 475 22.05 32.72 5.91
CA ASN A 475 20.74 33.36 5.82
C ASN A 475 19.64 32.51 6.45
N LEU A 476 19.58 31.21 6.13
CA LEU A 476 18.60 30.29 6.68
C LEU A 476 18.74 30.18 8.20
N LEU A 477 19.96 30.00 8.70
CA LEU A 477 20.22 29.90 10.14
C LEU A 477 19.83 31.19 10.87
N THR A 478 20.13 32.35 10.28
CA THR A 478 19.70 33.65 10.83
C THR A 478 18.18 33.73 10.93
N MET A 479 17.44 33.25 9.93
CA MET A 479 15.96 33.20 9.98
C MET A 479 15.46 32.24 11.07
N LEU A 480 16.10 31.08 11.23
CA LEU A 480 15.77 30.11 12.28
C LEU A 480 16.22 30.58 13.69
N GLY A 481 17.00 31.65 13.79
CA GLY A 481 17.57 32.12 15.06
C GLY A 481 18.71 31.23 15.57
N LEU A 482 19.40 30.53 14.67
CA LEU A 482 20.48 29.58 14.97
C LEU A 482 21.84 30.14 14.55
N SER A 483 22.89 29.63 15.19
CA SER A 483 24.27 29.95 14.85
C SER A 483 24.86 28.90 13.90
N ARG A 484 25.99 29.22 13.25
CA ARG A 484 26.65 28.29 12.32
C ARG A 484 27.12 26.99 12.99
N SER A 485 27.46 27.04 14.28
CA SER A 485 27.88 25.87 15.06
C SER A 485 26.75 24.90 15.39
N ASP A 486 25.50 25.34 15.25
CA ASP A 486 24.33 24.49 15.54
C ASP A 486 23.95 23.62 14.33
N ALA A 487 24.56 23.85 13.17
CA ALA A 487 24.16 23.25 11.90
C ALA A 487 25.27 22.37 11.29
N PRO A 488 24.93 21.36 10.47
CA PRO A 488 25.90 20.53 9.77
C PRO A 488 26.91 21.33 8.94
N GLU A 489 28.12 20.79 8.79
CA GLU A 489 29.16 21.39 7.93
C GLU A 489 28.77 21.33 6.44
N GLY A 490 29.32 22.24 5.64
CA GLY A 490 29.06 22.32 4.20
C GLY A 490 27.69 22.90 3.81
N ALA A 491 27.49 23.09 2.51
CA ALA A 491 26.24 23.59 1.92
C ALA A 491 25.55 22.46 1.12
N PRO A 492 24.25 22.16 1.37
CA PRO A 492 23.63 20.94 0.84
C PRO A 492 23.09 21.10 -0.60
N GLY A 493 22.95 22.30 -1.13
CA GLY A 493 22.29 22.55 -2.42
C GLY A 493 23.05 22.09 -3.66
N ILE A 494 24.32 21.70 -3.53
CA ILE A 494 25.02 21.02 -4.62
C ILE A 494 24.54 19.57 -4.66
N HIS A 495 24.05 19.11 -5.81
CA HIS A 495 23.67 17.71 -5.98
C HIS A 495 24.94 16.83 -5.92
N PRO A 496 24.90 15.63 -5.31
CA PRO A 496 26.11 14.81 -5.15
C PRO A 496 26.85 14.53 -6.46
N GLU A 497 26.12 14.32 -7.56
CA GLU A 497 26.70 14.10 -8.90
C GLU A 497 27.45 15.30 -9.48
N ASP A 498 27.15 16.52 -9.01
CA ASP A 498 27.74 17.77 -9.49
C ASP A 498 28.90 18.25 -8.57
N ALA A 499 29.17 17.54 -7.46
CA ALA A 499 30.19 17.90 -6.48
C ALA A 499 31.59 17.36 -6.83
N GLU A 500 32.64 17.98 -6.27
CA GLU A 500 34.02 17.49 -6.40
C GLU A 500 34.20 16.11 -5.76
N ASP A 501 33.58 15.92 -4.59
CA ASP A 501 33.46 14.63 -3.90
C ASP A 501 31.97 14.28 -3.74
N PRO A 502 31.42 13.41 -4.61
CA PRO A 502 30.03 12.97 -4.51
C PRO A 502 29.69 12.26 -3.20
N GLY A 503 30.64 11.50 -2.64
CA GLY A 503 30.40 10.72 -1.43
C GLY A 503 30.26 11.61 -0.20
N ASP A 504 31.16 12.58 -0.07
CA ASP A 504 31.09 13.57 1.01
C ASP A 504 29.83 14.43 0.89
N GLN A 505 29.52 14.93 -0.31
CA GLN A 505 28.33 15.74 -0.54
C GLN A 505 27.02 15.00 -0.24
N PHE A 506 26.98 13.68 -0.49
CA PHE A 506 25.84 12.85 -0.08
C PHE A 506 25.64 12.88 1.44
N HIS A 507 26.72 12.74 2.22
CA HIS A 507 26.64 12.78 3.67
C HIS A 507 26.30 14.17 4.21
N VAL A 508 26.84 15.24 3.60
CA VAL A 508 26.46 16.64 3.90
C VAL A 508 24.95 16.80 3.72
N ARG A 509 24.40 16.41 2.57
CA ARG A 509 22.95 16.49 2.30
C ARG A 509 22.13 15.65 3.27
N ARG A 510 22.57 14.43 3.59
CA ARG A 510 21.89 13.55 4.55
C ARG A 510 21.82 14.20 5.94
N HIS A 511 22.92 14.76 6.43
CA HIS A 511 22.96 15.43 7.74
C HIS A 511 22.11 16.69 7.76
N TRP A 512 22.13 17.49 6.69
CA TRP A 512 21.23 18.64 6.54
C TRP A 512 19.77 18.25 6.51
N HIS A 513 19.42 17.16 5.81
CA HIS A 513 18.04 16.67 5.74
C HIS A 513 17.55 16.23 7.13
N GLU A 514 18.37 15.48 7.86
CA GLU A 514 18.09 15.11 9.24
C GLU A 514 17.96 16.33 10.16
N PHE A 515 18.87 17.29 10.06
CA PHE A 515 18.83 18.52 10.85
C PHE A 515 17.56 19.34 10.61
N LEU A 516 17.18 19.55 9.34
CA LEU A 516 16.01 20.36 8.98
C LEU A 516 14.70 19.71 9.45
N ARG A 517 14.56 18.38 9.35
CA ARG A 517 13.35 17.66 9.79
C ARG A 517 13.01 17.84 11.27
N HIS A 518 14.01 18.12 12.11
CA HIS A 518 13.82 18.35 13.54
C HIS A 518 13.60 19.83 13.88
N GLN A 519 13.68 20.74 12.91
CA GLN A 519 13.39 22.15 13.15
C GLN A 519 11.89 22.37 13.32
N ARG A 520 11.53 23.29 14.22
CA ARG A 520 10.16 23.68 14.49
C ARG A 520 10.07 25.21 14.42
N PRO A 521 10.12 25.79 13.21
CA PRO A 521 10.09 27.24 13.06
C PRO A 521 8.76 27.81 13.58
N THR A 522 8.83 28.97 14.23
CA THR A 522 7.64 29.78 14.54
C THR A 522 6.95 30.20 13.24
N TRP A 523 5.70 30.67 13.32
CA TRP A 523 4.96 31.15 12.15
C TRP A 523 5.75 32.17 11.30
N GLU A 524 6.32 33.19 11.95
CA GLU A 524 7.09 34.25 11.26
C GLU A 524 8.32 33.69 10.53
N GLN A 525 9.01 32.75 11.17
CA GLN A 525 10.17 32.09 10.57
C GLN A 525 9.75 31.21 9.39
N ALA A 526 8.70 30.39 9.56
CA ALA A 526 8.19 29.51 8.54
C ALA A 526 7.73 30.29 7.30
N LYS A 527 7.01 31.40 7.51
CA LYS A 527 6.58 32.30 6.44
C LYS A 527 7.76 32.95 5.72
N ALA A 528 8.74 33.48 6.46
CA ALA A 528 9.93 34.09 5.86
C ALA A 528 10.73 33.08 5.01
N ILE A 529 10.86 31.85 5.50
CA ILE A 529 11.52 30.74 4.79
C ILE A 529 10.74 30.38 3.52
N ALA A 530 9.43 30.16 3.62
CA ALA A 530 8.56 29.79 2.50
C ALA A 530 8.60 30.86 1.39
N VAL A 531 8.54 32.14 1.74
CA VAL A 531 8.62 33.25 0.76
C VAL A 531 10.00 33.34 0.10
N ARG A 532 11.08 33.19 0.88
CA ARG A 532 12.45 33.31 0.36
C ARG A 532 12.82 32.14 -0.55
N TYR A 533 12.57 30.92 -0.08
CA TYR A 533 13.02 29.68 -0.72
C TYR A 533 11.92 29.02 -1.56
N LYS A 534 10.74 29.64 -1.68
CA LYS A 534 9.60 29.16 -2.50
C LYS A 534 9.14 27.75 -2.13
N THR A 535 9.28 27.40 -0.86
CA THR A 535 8.78 26.13 -0.31
C THR A 535 7.34 26.31 0.19
N SER A 536 6.66 25.20 0.45
CA SER A 536 5.40 25.24 1.19
C SER A 536 5.67 25.40 2.70
N LEU A 537 4.63 25.74 3.45
CA LEU A 537 4.72 25.86 4.90
C LEU A 537 4.88 24.47 5.55
N PRO A 538 5.82 24.30 6.50
CA PRO A 538 5.95 23.05 7.25
C PRO A 538 4.84 22.94 8.31
N PRO A 539 4.50 21.73 8.78
CA PRO A 539 3.69 21.54 9.98
C PRO A 539 4.24 22.33 11.18
N PRO A 540 3.39 22.95 12.03
CA PRO A 540 1.92 22.95 11.99
C PRO A 540 1.31 24.06 11.12
N HIS A 541 2.13 24.84 10.41
CA HIS A 541 1.73 26.03 9.65
C HIS A 541 1.05 25.70 8.32
N ASN A 542 0.66 24.43 8.12
CA ASN A 542 -0.13 23.96 6.99
C ASN A 542 -1.35 23.15 7.50
N PRO A 543 -2.40 23.83 8.01
CA PRO A 543 -3.63 23.20 8.48
C PRO A 543 -4.31 22.32 7.43
N TRP A 544 -5.20 21.42 7.86
CA TRP A 544 -5.93 20.50 6.99
C TRP A 544 -7.10 21.16 6.26
N PHE A 545 -6.82 22.22 5.48
CA PHE A 545 -7.83 22.99 4.77
C PHE A 545 -8.70 22.16 3.81
N LEU A 546 -8.20 21.03 3.31
CA LEU A 546 -8.95 20.16 2.41
C LEU A 546 -10.08 19.40 3.14
N ASP A 547 -9.92 19.18 4.45
CA ASP A 547 -10.87 18.43 5.26
C ASP A 547 -11.99 19.34 5.80
N LEU A 548 -11.81 20.67 5.78
CA LEU A 548 -12.85 21.62 6.15
C LEU A 548 -13.94 21.70 5.05
N PRO A 549 -15.19 21.30 5.34
CA PRO A 549 -16.26 21.39 4.35
C PRO A 549 -16.50 22.86 3.97
N ILE A 550 -16.70 23.11 2.68
CA ILE A 550 -16.90 24.49 2.19
C ILE A 550 -18.17 25.12 2.78
N GLU A 551 -19.16 24.29 3.16
CA GLU A 551 -20.39 24.67 3.83
C GLU A 551 -20.18 25.28 5.22
N TRP A 552 -19.07 24.95 5.89
CA TRP A 552 -18.74 25.50 7.21
C TRP A 552 -18.14 26.90 7.11
N VAL A 553 -17.46 27.20 5.99
CA VAL A 553 -16.60 28.39 5.86
C VAL A 553 -17.32 29.72 6.14
N PRO A 554 -18.56 29.99 5.65
CA PRO A 554 -19.23 31.26 5.96
C PRO A 554 -19.44 31.52 7.47
N GLY A 555 -19.81 30.48 8.21
CA GLY A 555 -19.95 30.55 9.67
C GLY A 555 -18.59 30.73 10.35
N VAL A 556 -17.57 30.01 9.88
CA VAL A 556 -16.18 30.15 10.38
C VAL A 556 -15.66 31.57 10.20
N LEU A 557 -15.83 32.18 9.02
CA LEU A 557 -15.36 33.54 8.77
C LEU A 557 -16.03 34.56 9.70
N THR A 558 -17.34 34.39 9.96
CA THR A 558 -18.09 35.24 10.91
C THR A 558 -17.53 35.10 12.32
N MET A 559 -17.31 33.86 12.77
CA MET A 559 -16.73 33.57 14.08
C MET A 559 -15.32 34.14 14.26
N LEU A 560 -14.49 34.08 13.22
CA LEU A 560 -13.12 34.60 13.26
C LEU A 560 -13.09 36.14 13.31
N GLU A 561 -14.07 36.83 12.72
CA GLU A 561 -14.18 38.30 12.80
C GLU A 561 -14.36 38.79 14.25
N ASP A 562 -15.05 38.01 15.09
CA ASP A 562 -15.33 38.35 16.49
C ASP A 562 -14.30 37.76 17.49
N ALA A 563 -13.27 37.06 17.00
CA ALA A 563 -12.26 36.44 17.85
C ALA A 563 -11.28 37.46 18.45
N VAL A 564 -10.61 37.07 19.54
CA VAL A 564 -9.61 37.90 20.25
C VAL A 564 -8.24 37.27 20.13
N ILE A 565 -7.22 38.09 19.86
CA ILE A 565 -5.83 37.65 19.80
C ILE A 565 -5.07 38.23 20.99
N GLU A 566 -4.56 37.36 21.85
CA GLU A 566 -3.92 37.73 23.11
C GLU A 566 -2.57 37.04 23.29
N GLN A 567 -1.82 37.40 24.34
CA GLN A 567 -0.53 36.77 24.64
C GLN A 567 -0.75 35.31 25.07
N ALA A 568 0.16 34.42 24.65
CA ALA A 568 0.06 33.02 25.00
C ALA A 568 0.07 32.82 26.54
N GLY A 569 -0.79 31.93 27.03
CA GLY A 569 -0.93 31.64 28.45
C GLY A 569 -1.84 32.61 29.22
N THR A 570 -2.55 33.52 28.53
CA THR A 570 -3.62 34.31 29.14
C THR A 570 -4.77 33.39 29.55
N VAL A 571 -5.21 33.50 30.81
CA VAL A 571 -6.29 32.69 31.40
C VAL A 571 -7.34 33.61 32.00
N ASN A 572 -8.59 33.46 31.58
CA ASN A 572 -9.72 34.27 32.01
C ASN A 572 -10.56 33.58 33.09
N SER A 573 -10.67 32.25 33.04
CA SER A 573 -11.56 31.49 33.92
C SER A 573 -10.85 30.37 34.65
N GLN A 574 -10.29 29.41 33.91
CA GLN A 574 -9.77 28.16 34.48
C GLN A 574 -8.36 27.86 34.00
N LYS A 575 -7.45 27.69 34.96
CA LYS A 575 -6.10 27.20 34.68
C LYS A 575 -6.12 25.68 34.58
N ILE A 576 -5.67 25.14 33.44
CA ILE A 576 -5.49 23.70 33.25
C ILE A 576 -4.13 23.28 33.81
N GLU A 577 -4.12 22.26 34.66
CA GLU A 577 -2.88 21.59 35.09
C GLU A 577 -2.39 20.67 33.98
N ILE A 578 -1.15 20.89 33.54
CA ILE A 578 -0.47 20.07 32.55
C ILE A 578 0.29 18.97 33.30
N GLU A 579 0.22 17.75 32.79
CA GLU A 579 0.91 16.60 33.35
C GLU A 579 2.43 16.74 33.25
N ASP A 580 3.14 16.31 34.30
CA ASP A 580 4.61 16.32 34.32
C ASP A 580 5.18 15.43 33.21
N GLY A 581 6.10 16.00 32.42
CA GLY A 581 6.77 15.28 31.34
C GLY A 581 5.96 15.11 30.05
N LEU A 582 4.77 15.73 29.94
CA LEU A 582 3.96 15.69 28.72
C LEU A 582 4.64 16.45 27.56
N ASN A 583 5.01 15.74 26.51
CA ASN A 583 5.51 16.33 25.27
C ASN A 583 4.42 16.41 24.20
N ALA A 584 3.45 17.31 24.40
CA ALA A 584 2.44 17.59 23.39
C ALA A 584 2.99 18.40 22.22
N LEU A 585 2.49 18.11 21.02
CA LEU A 585 2.73 18.84 19.79
C LEU A 585 1.39 19.22 19.13
N PRO A 586 1.37 20.24 18.26
CA PRO A 586 2.40 21.24 18.05
C PRO A 586 2.64 22.11 19.29
N LYS A 587 3.79 22.82 19.35
CA LYS A 587 4.06 23.75 20.45
C LYS A 587 3.22 25.02 20.31
N PRO A 588 2.81 25.67 21.42
CA PRO A 588 2.08 26.94 21.37
C PRO A 588 2.89 28.05 20.67
N GLU A 589 2.20 28.92 19.94
CA GLU A 589 2.75 30.16 19.42
C GLU A 589 2.97 31.21 20.53
N SER A 590 3.60 32.34 20.20
CA SER A 590 3.78 33.46 21.13
C SER A 590 2.47 34.17 21.53
N ARG A 591 1.45 34.06 20.68
CA ARG A 591 0.09 34.58 20.89
C ARG A 591 -0.92 33.46 20.67
N GLN A 592 -2.12 33.62 21.21
CA GLN A 592 -3.22 32.66 21.09
C GLN A 592 -4.47 33.32 20.54
N LEU A 593 -5.28 32.55 19.83
CA LEU A 593 -6.57 32.98 19.28
C LEU A 593 -7.70 32.44 20.17
N ARG A 594 -8.49 33.35 20.74
CA ARG A 594 -9.63 33.03 21.61
C ARG A 594 -10.94 33.26 20.87
N ILE A 595 -11.81 32.25 20.90
CA ILE A 595 -13.18 32.34 20.41
C ILE A 595 -14.11 32.39 21.62
N ILE A 596 -14.70 33.56 21.86
CA ILE A 596 -15.54 33.83 23.03
C ILE A 596 -16.83 33.00 22.96
N GLY A 597 -17.15 32.25 24.02
CA GLY A 597 -18.32 31.37 24.05
C GLY A 597 -18.26 30.22 23.02
N GLY A 598 -17.08 29.93 22.45
CA GLY A 598 -16.91 28.93 21.40
C GLY A 598 -17.28 27.50 21.83
N VAL A 599 -17.27 27.21 23.13
CA VAL A 599 -17.56 25.87 23.70
C VAL A 599 -18.62 25.93 24.81
N GLN A 600 -19.44 26.97 24.81
CA GLN A 600 -20.56 27.09 25.75
C GLN A 600 -21.46 25.85 25.71
N GLY A 601 -21.73 25.26 26.88
CA GLY A 601 -22.57 24.05 26.97
C GLY A 601 -21.93 22.77 26.42
N TRP A 602 -20.63 22.77 26.10
CA TRP A 602 -19.92 21.55 25.68
C TRP A 602 -19.87 20.51 26.81
N ASN A 603 -20.14 19.25 26.47
CA ASN A 603 -20.05 18.12 27.39
C ASN A 603 -19.21 16.99 26.78
N ALA A 604 -18.18 16.54 27.51
CA ALA A 604 -17.30 15.45 27.10
C ALA A 604 -18.02 14.11 26.92
N GLU A 605 -19.10 13.86 27.67
CA GLU A 605 -19.89 12.62 27.58
C GLU A 605 -20.53 12.42 26.20
N ALA A 606 -20.65 13.49 25.40
CA ALA A 606 -21.14 13.39 24.02
C ALA A 606 -20.24 12.51 23.12
N MET A 607 -18.96 12.37 23.46
CA MET A 607 -18.00 11.50 22.76
C MET A 607 -18.20 10.01 23.10
N ASP A 608 -18.76 9.70 24.26
CA ASP A 608 -19.01 8.30 24.69
C ASP A 608 -20.27 7.72 23.99
N VAL A 609 -21.06 8.56 23.32
CA VAL A 609 -22.31 8.17 22.63
C VAL A 609 -22.02 7.73 21.20
N LEU A 610 -22.21 6.45 20.91
CA LEU A 610 -22.24 5.92 19.55
C LEU A 610 -23.50 6.39 18.82
N ARG A 611 -23.33 7.16 17.75
CA ARG A 611 -24.43 7.65 16.91
C ARG A 611 -24.52 6.82 15.62
N PRO A 612 -25.61 6.96 14.85
CA PRO A 612 -25.69 6.37 13.52
C PRO A 612 -24.63 6.96 12.58
N GLU A 613 -24.22 6.19 11.57
CA GLU A 613 -23.29 6.66 10.52
C GLU A 613 -23.89 7.84 9.73
N THR A 614 -25.21 7.85 9.59
CA THR A 614 -25.98 8.85 8.85
C THR A 614 -26.89 9.67 9.77
N ILE A 615 -26.84 11.00 9.69
CA ILE A 615 -27.68 11.89 10.52
C ILE A 615 -28.68 12.64 9.63
N GLU A 616 -29.95 12.25 9.73
CA GLU A 616 -31.04 12.80 8.92
C GLU A 616 -31.45 14.23 9.34
N ASP A 617 -31.47 14.53 10.64
CA ASP A 617 -31.85 15.84 11.18
C ASP A 617 -30.88 16.28 12.27
N VAL A 618 -29.96 17.18 11.91
CA VAL A 618 -28.96 17.74 12.81
C VAL A 618 -29.57 18.75 13.79
N GLU A 619 -30.65 19.42 13.39
CA GLU A 619 -31.33 20.44 14.22
C GLU A 619 -32.12 19.81 15.39
N ALA A 620 -32.40 18.50 15.32
CA ALA A 620 -32.96 17.75 16.44
C ALA A 620 -32.01 17.64 17.65
N TYR A 621 -30.74 18.00 17.51
CA TYR A 621 -29.73 17.87 18.56
C TYR A 621 -29.34 19.22 19.15
N THR A 622 -29.04 19.22 20.45
CA THR A 622 -28.42 20.36 21.12
C THR A 622 -26.95 20.44 20.72
N ILE A 623 -26.59 21.49 19.98
CA ILE A 623 -25.23 21.75 19.50
C ILE A 623 -24.57 22.77 20.45
N PRO A 624 -23.38 22.48 21.01
CA PRO A 624 -22.68 23.39 21.90
C PRO A 624 -22.00 24.56 21.15
N GLY A 625 -21.59 25.58 21.91
CA GLY A 625 -20.94 26.78 21.41
C GLY A 625 -21.91 27.83 20.90
N GLN A 626 -21.40 28.71 20.05
CA GLN A 626 -22.18 29.80 19.45
C GLN A 626 -23.33 29.27 18.54
N GLU A 627 -24.38 30.07 18.36
CA GLU A 627 -25.50 29.80 17.43
C GLU A 627 -25.10 29.99 15.95
N LEU A 628 -23.97 29.41 15.55
CA LEU A 628 -23.51 29.35 14.17
C LEU A 628 -23.71 27.94 13.61
N ARG A 629 -24.15 27.86 12.36
CA ARG A 629 -24.39 26.59 11.66
C ARG A 629 -23.74 26.60 10.28
N PRO A 630 -23.30 25.44 9.77
CA PRO A 630 -23.00 25.30 8.35
C PRO A 630 -24.21 25.67 7.50
N ILE A 631 -23.97 26.13 6.28
CA ILE A 631 -25.06 26.32 5.33
C ILE A 631 -25.65 24.97 4.90
N GLU A 632 -26.83 25.01 4.27
CA GLU A 632 -27.47 23.80 3.74
C GLU A 632 -26.54 23.02 2.77
N PRO A 633 -26.54 21.67 2.84
CA PRO A 633 -25.69 20.82 2.01
C PRO A 633 -25.81 21.10 0.51
N ILE A 634 -24.68 21.27 -0.17
CA ILE A 634 -24.65 21.72 -1.57
C ILE A 634 -25.16 20.65 -2.55
N PHE A 635 -24.84 19.39 -2.31
CA PHE A 635 -25.13 18.27 -3.22
C PHE A 635 -26.34 17.43 -2.83
N GLY A 636 -27.17 17.95 -1.92
CA GLY A 636 -28.23 17.19 -1.25
C GLY A 636 -27.68 16.14 -0.29
N GLY A 637 -28.48 15.77 0.71
CA GLY A 637 -28.10 14.77 1.72
C GLY A 637 -27.76 15.40 3.06
N GLU A 638 -26.81 14.80 3.76
CA GLU A 638 -26.52 15.08 5.16
C GLU A 638 -25.61 16.28 5.35
N THR A 639 -25.64 16.87 6.54
CA THR A 639 -24.72 17.94 6.91
C THR A 639 -23.30 17.37 6.98
N PRO A 640 -22.33 17.93 6.23
CA PRO A 640 -20.94 17.49 6.31
C PRO A 640 -20.41 17.59 7.75
N GLU A 641 -19.70 16.57 8.21
CA GLU A 641 -19.13 16.53 9.57
C GLU A 641 -20.18 16.69 10.68
N ALA A 642 -21.41 16.17 10.49
CA ALA A 642 -22.51 16.30 11.44
C ALA A 642 -22.18 15.78 12.85
N TRP A 643 -21.45 14.66 12.95
CA TRP A 643 -20.99 14.13 14.25
C TRP A 643 -20.14 15.16 15.00
N THR A 644 -19.14 15.69 14.31
CA THR A 644 -18.22 16.71 14.82
C THR A 644 -18.98 17.95 15.28
N LEU A 645 -19.92 18.43 14.46
CA LEU A 645 -20.76 19.57 14.81
C LEU A 645 -21.57 19.32 16.08
N ILE A 646 -22.22 18.15 16.21
CA ILE A 646 -23.07 17.87 17.36
C ILE A 646 -22.24 17.66 18.64
N GLN A 647 -21.09 17.00 18.54
CA GLN A 647 -20.26 16.70 19.72
C GLN A 647 -19.46 17.91 20.20
N HIS A 648 -18.99 18.76 19.27
CA HIS A 648 -18.00 19.79 19.57
C HIS A 648 -18.48 21.21 19.25
N GLY A 649 -19.52 21.37 18.44
CA GLY A 649 -19.96 22.68 17.98
C GLY A 649 -19.09 23.26 16.87
N MET A 650 -19.46 24.42 16.38
CA MET A 650 -18.82 25.05 15.20
C MET A 650 -17.34 25.40 15.47
N ALA A 651 -17.06 26.06 16.60
CA ALA A 651 -15.73 26.56 16.91
C ALA A 651 -14.70 25.45 17.13
N LYS A 652 -15.02 24.53 18.04
CA LYS A 652 -14.14 23.40 18.37
C LYS A 652 -14.08 22.40 17.21
N GLY A 653 -15.21 22.13 16.56
CA GLY A 653 -15.25 21.24 15.39
C GLY A 653 -14.34 21.75 14.27
N MET A 654 -14.40 23.03 13.92
CA MET A 654 -13.49 23.64 12.93
C MET A 654 -12.02 23.50 13.35
N ALA A 655 -11.70 23.78 14.62
CA ALA A 655 -10.34 23.67 15.11
C ALA A 655 -9.81 22.23 15.05
N MET A 656 -10.66 21.23 15.34
CA MET A 656 -10.32 19.80 15.22
C MET A 656 -10.12 19.38 13.76
N ILE A 657 -11.05 19.76 12.87
CA ILE A 657 -10.97 19.46 11.43
C ILE A 657 -9.71 20.08 10.80
N LEU A 658 -9.30 21.27 11.22
CA LEU A 658 -8.09 21.91 10.71
C LEU A 658 -6.79 21.42 11.39
N GLY A 659 -6.87 20.56 12.41
CA GLY A 659 -5.70 20.07 13.14
C GLY A 659 -5.03 21.14 14.01
N LEU A 660 -5.80 21.99 14.69
CA LEU A 660 -5.28 23.10 15.50
C LEU A 660 -5.28 22.75 16.98
N ALA A 661 -4.12 22.70 17.64
CA ALA A 661 -4.07 22.40 19.07
C ALA A 661 -4.72 23.52 19.91
N HIS A 662 -5.62 23.12 20.80
CA HIS A 662 -6.45 24.04 21.57
C HIS A 662 -6.85 23.45 22.93
N HIS A 663 -7.40 24.32 23.77
CA HIS A 663 -7.97 23.94 25.07
C HIS A 663 -9.15 24.85 25.42
N HIS A 664 -9.88 24.48 26.47
CA HIS A 664 -11.01 25.26 26.98
C HIS A 664 -10.56 26.17 28.11
N ASP A 665 -11.13 27.37 28.18
CA ASP A 665 -10.96 28.29 29.31
C ASP A 665 -12.34 28.85 29.69
N GLY A 666 -13.03 28.14 30.58
CA GLY A 666 -14.45 28.39 30.86
C GLY A 666 -15.31 27.99 29.65
N GLU A 667 -16.09 28.93 29.13
CA GLU A 667 -16.93 28.74 27.92
C GLU A 667 -16.21 29.10 26.61
N ASP A 668 -14.96 29.56 26.70
CA ASP A 668 -14.17 29.99 25.55
C ASP A 668 -13.29 28.86 24.99
N LEU A 669 -13.07 28.89 23.67
CA LEU A 669 -12.08 28.06 23.00
C LEU A 669 -10.78 28.85 22.81
N VAL A 670 -9.65 28.30 23.24
CA VAL A 670 -8.32 28.92 23.11
C VAL A 670 -7.45 28.07 22.19
N ILE A 671 -7.20 28.58 20.99
CA ILE A 671 -6.36 27.94 19.97
C ILE A 671 -4.92 28.44 20.12
N THR A 672 -4.00 27.49 20.29
CA THR A 672 -2.62 27.77 20.70
C THR A 672 -1.60 27.61 19.59
N SER A 673 -1.89 26.83 18.55
CA SER A 673 -0.98 26.60 17.42
C SER A 673 -1.71 26.60 16.08
N GLY A 674 -1.02 26.98 14.99
CA GLY A 674 -1.55 26.92 13.62
C GLY A 674 -2.59 27.98 13.26
N TRP A 675 -3.16 28.69 14.24
CA TRP A 675 -4.14 29.76 14.02
C TRP A 675 -3.66 30.93 13.13
N PRO A 676 -2.37 31.34 13.11
CA PRO A 676 -1.93 32.41 12.20
C PRO A 676 -2.07 31.99 10.73
N ALA A 677 -1.77 30.72 10.43
CA ALA A 677 -1.93 30.15 9.09
C ALA A 677 -3.40 30.13 8.66
N VAL A 678 -4.31 29.85 9.59
CA VAL A 678 -5.77 29.89 9.35
C VAL A 678 -6.24 31.30 9.04
N LEU A 679 -5.84 32.28 9.87
CA LEU A 679 -6.21 33.68 9.65
C LEU A 679 -5.69 34.19 8.31
N GLU A 680 -4.40 33.96 7.99
CA GLU A 680 -3.83 34.39 6.71
C GLU A 680 -4.46 33.65 5.52
N GLY A 681 -4.70 32.35 5.65
CA GLY A 681 -5.35 31.53 4.61
C GLY A 681 -6.77 32.00 4.29
N PHE A 682 -7.50 32.50 5.28
CA PHE A 682 -8.82 33.12 5.10
C PHE A 682 -8.78 34.63 4.85
N GLY A 683 -7.60 35.24 4.74
CA GLY A 683 -7.46 36.64 4.35
C GLY A 683 -7.65 37.64 5.49
N PHE A 684 -7.29 37.26 6.71
CA PHE A 684 -7.22 38.13 7.89
C PHE A 684 -5.76 38.51 8.21
N SER A 685 -5.57 39.76 8.64
CA SER A 685 -4.38 40.18 9.38
C SER A 685 -4.59 39.96 10.88
N PHE A 686 -3.50 39.71 11.60
CA PHE A 686 -3.49 39.44 13.03
C PHE A 686 -2.45 40.30 13.79
N GLU A 687 -2.04 41.43 13.22
CA GLU A 687 -1.09 42.36 13.86
C GLU A 687 -1.65 42.99 15.15
N GLY A 688 -2.97 43.23 15.20
CA GLY A 688 -3.66 43.78 16.37
C GLY A 688 -4.22 42.72 17.32
N ASP A 689 -5.04 43.14 18.28
CA ASP A 689 -5.70 42.26 19.27
C ASP A 689 -6.99 41.61 18.75
N GLN A 690 -7.38 41.91 17.51
CA GLN A 690 -8.53 41.32 16.82
C GLN A 690 -8.16 41.00 15.36
N PRO A 691 -8.69 39.92 14.78
CA PRO A 691 -8.51 39.63 13.36
C PRO A 691 -9.11 40.74 12.48
N LEU A 692 -8.30 41.28 11.58
CA LEU A 692 -8.73 42.32 10.65
C LEU A 692 -8.83 41.75 9.23
N ARG A 693 -10.03 41.72 8.66
CA ARG A 693 -10.24 41.23 7.30
C ARG A 693 -9.55 42.14 6.27
N ILE A 694 -8.58 41.60 5.54
CA ILE A 694 -7.83 42.31 4.48
C ILE A 694 -8.20 41.83 3.08
N VAL A 695 -8.76 40.62 2.96
CA VAL A 695 -9.28 40.07 1.70
C VAL A 695 -10.73 39.64 1.90
N ASP A 696 -11.59 39.91 0.93
CA ASP A 696 -12.99 39.47 0.94
C ASP A 696 -13.09 37.98 0.54
N ALA A 697 -12.64 37.10 1.45
CA ALA A 697 -12.75 35.65 1.28
C ALA A 697 -14.22 35.19 1.28
N ARG A 698 -15.07 35.85 2.08
CA ARG A 698 -16.51 35.54 2.19
C ARG A 698 -17.19 35.55 0.83
N ALA A 699 -17.05 36.65 0.08
CA ALA A 699 -17.64 36.76 -1.25
C ALA A 699 -17.14 35.67 -2.22
N ARG A 700 -15.87 35.26 -2.13
CA ARG A 700 -15.30 34.20 -2.98
C ARG A 700 -15.89 32.82 -2.65
N PHE A 701 -16.02 32.49 -1.38
CA PHE A 701 -16.61 31.23 -0.95
C PHE A 701 -18.11 31.17 -1.27
N GLU A 702 -18.86 32.25 -1.01
CA GLU A 702 -20.28 32.34 -1.36
C GLU A 702 -20.52 32.18 -2.87
N ALA A 703 -19.73 32.88 -3.70
CA ALA A 703 -19.80 32.72 -5.15
C ALA A 703 -19.51 31.27 -5.58
N ARG A 704 -18.49 30.65 -4.99
CA ARG A 704 -18.12 29.27 -5.30
C ARG A 704 -19.19 28.26 -4.87
N ILE A 705 -19.78 28.46 -3.71
CA ILE A 705 -20.89 27.65 -3.20
C ILE A 705 -22.08 27.73 -4.16
N GLU A 706 -22.44 28.93 -4.60
CA GLU A 706 -23.53 29.13 -5.55
C GLU A 706 -23.26 28.45 -6.90
N GLU A 707 -22.04 28.59 -7.43
CA GLU A 707 -21.62 27.86 -8.64
C GLU A 707 -21.79 26.34 -8.51
N LEU A 708 -21.43 25.78 -7.34
CA LEU A 708 -21.56 24.34 -7.08
C LEU A 708 -23.02 23.91 -6.93
N LYS A 709 -23.87 24.72 -6.28
CA LYS A 709 -25.32 24.48 -6.19
C LYS A 709 -25.95 24.46 -7.57
N GLN A 710 -25.65 25.45 -8.42
CA GLN A 710 -26.15 25.50 -9.79
C GLN A 710 -25.66 24.31 -10.62
N ALA A 711 -24.39 23.92 -10.50
CA ALA A 711 -23.86 22.74 -11.18
C ALA A 711 -24.57 21.45 -10.74
N HIS A 712 -24.84 21.30 -9.44
CA HIS A 712 -25.56 20.14 -8.89
C HIS A 712 -27.00 20.06 -9.41
N LEU A 713 -27.71 21.19 -9.47
CA LEU A 713 -29.06 21.26 -10.02
C LEU A 713 -29.09 20.79 -11.48
N VAL A 714 -28.22 21.36 -12.32
CA VAL A 714 -28.11 20.99 -13.74
C VAL A 714 -27.78 19.51 -13.91
N LEU A 715 -26.82 18.98 -13.14
CA LEU A 715 -26.44 17.57 -13.20
C LEU A 715 -27.58 16.64 -12.75
N SER A 716 -28.34 17.04 -11.73
CA SER A 716 -29.47 16.25 -11.23
C SER A 716 -30.64 16.22 -12.23
N GLU A 717 -30.93 17.36 -12.88
CA GLU A 717 -31.93 17.42 -13.96
C GLU A 717 -31.51 16.59 -15.18
N GLU A 718 -30.25 16.69 -15.61
CA GLU A 718 -29.78 15.93 -16.77
C GLU A 718 -29.69 14.43 -16.49
N ARG A 719 -29.38 14.02 -15.25
CA ARG A 719 -29.48 12.60 -14.82
C ARG A 719 -30.91 12.08 -14.92
N LYS A 720 -31.90 12.84 -14.42
CA LYS A 720 -33.32 12.47 -14.53
C LYS A 720 -33.75 12.33 -15.98
N ARG A 721 -33.37 13.30 -16.83
CA ARG A 721 -33.64 13.27 -18.28
C ARG A 721 -33.00 12.05 -18.96
N LEU A 722 -31.75 11.72 -18.61
CA LEU A 722 -31.05 10.56 -19.13
C LEU A 722 -31.77 9.26 -18.75
N ASP A 723 -32.20 9.12 -17.49
CA ASP A 723 -32.95 7.96 -17.01
C ASP A 723 -34.29 7.80 -17.74
N GLU A 724 -35.01 8.90 -17.96
CA GLU A 724 -36.25 8.91 -18.74
C GLU A 724 -36.02 8.46 -20.19
N LEU A 725 -34.97 8.96 -20.84
CA LEU A 725 -34.58 8.56 -22.20
C LEU A 725 -34.15 7.09 -22.25
N GLN A 726 -33.44 6.60 -21.24
CA GLN A 726 -33.05 5.18 -21.16
C GLN A 726 -34.27 4.28 -20.98
N ARG A 727 -35.23 4.66 -20.14
CA ARG A 727 -36.50 3.94 -20.00
C ARG A 727 -37.29 3.92 -21.30
N ALA A 728 -37.43 5.05 -21.97
CA ALA A 728 -38.08 5.12 -23.28
C ALA A 728 -37.39 4.22 -24.32
N ARG A 729 -36.05 4.25 -24.38
CA ARG A 729 -35.25 3.41 -25.28
C ARG A 729 -35.38 1.92 -24.94
N ALA A 730 -35.42 1.57 -23.66
CA ALA A 730 -35.65 0.19 -23.21
C ALA A 730 -37.03 -0.31 -23.63
N THR A 731 -38.08 0.50 -23.48
CA THR A 731 -39.44 0.16 -23.94
C THR A 731 -39.49 -0.08 -25.44
N VAL A 732 -38.84 0.79 -26.25
CA VAL A 732 -38.75 0.60 -27.71
C VAL A 732 -37.95 -0.66 -28.05
N ARG A 733 -36.87 -0.96 -27.33
CA ARG A 733 -36.07 -2.17 -27.55
C ARG A 733 -36.86 -3.44 -27.23
N ILE A 734 -37.59 -3.46 -26.11
CA ILE A 734 -38.46 -4.57 -25.72
C ILE A 734 -39.54 -4.79 -26.79
N ALA A 735 -40.21 -3.72 -27.24
CA ALA A 735 -41.23 -3.81 -28.29
C ALA A 735 -40.66 -4.43 -29.59
N ALA A 736 -39.47 -3.99 -30.01
CA ALA A 736 -38.79 -4.53 -31.19
C ALA A 736 -38.31 -5.98 -31.03
N GLU A 737 -37.97 -6.42 -29.82
CA GLU A 737 -37.61 -7.82 -29.51
C GLU A 737 -38.85 -8.74 -29.42
N THR A 738 -40.03 -8.23 -29.08
CA THR A 738 -41.29 -9.02 -29.04
C THR A 738 -42.04 -9.10 -30.37
N ASP A 739 -41.79 -8.20 -31.33
CA ASP A 739 -42.38 -8.22 -32.68
C ASP A 739 -41.54 -9.04 -33.70
N ALA A 740 -40.44 -9.66 -33.26
CA ALA A 740 -39.59 -10.58 -34.04
C ALA A 740 -39.76 -12.03 -33.54
#